data_AF-A0AAV9TCS2-F1
#
_entry.id   AF-A0AAV9TCS2-F1
#
_cell.length_a   1.000
_cell.length_b   1.000
_cell.length_c   1.000
_cell.angle_alpha   90.00
_cell.angle_beta   90.00
_cell.angle_gamma   90.00
#
_symmetry.space_group_name_H-M   'P 1'
#
loop_
_entity.id
_entity.type
_entity.pdbx_description
1 polymer ?
#
loop_
_entity_poly.entity_id
_entity_poly.type
_entity_poly.pdbx_seq_one_letter_code
_entity_poly.pdbx_strand_id
1 'polypeptide(L)'
;MSHDFPIHQYKAGGGHPSGQREGIREKLDESILGHLARLFNRYAGPNNTWHRDQIGIFMQHVQAEDPNGLAGYLVDSDELSLPELVQYVTSPCGNVLEVAAPQDLSWPLSSYFISSSHNTYLTGNQLSSDSSVEAYRDVLLRGCRCIEIDVWDGEERYKPGFESDTAAAADGGGQPEKISRRDRMVMKVGRWVMNKFDPVDPEGRTVDERLSDIIQAEPRVLHGFTLTKEVLFRDVCKVVRDYAFVTSDLPLIVSLEVHCSPLQQSAMVDIMEETWGDHLLPAPEVEPGALPSPDQLRNKILIKVKYVPDGDGDNDDDENKNGTGDATSGGPGDDDGVDEDDNSGMLEVVTEDGAEKKTKRVPPPKITPRLSRLGVHTRGVTFRSLEAREASMPNHVFSLSERAAFAVQRKMPRALFAHNRDFLMRTYPHGMRLDSSNFDPVLFWRAGVQVVALNWQSWDVGMVLNEGMFAGSDGYVLKPRGYRRRATGGGEDDDDDNNDDDVARLDIPSKTLDRVAVTVLAAQNIPLLNRGDDPARFAPYVKVGLHTEPDALAAMVGEDASAEQVKQVGYRGQTGKGRGTSPDFGGDDVIEFLGVEGVVPELAFLSFVVMNDVVGPDVMAAWACVRLDRLRLGYRFVRLLDREGMPSRGVLLIKTEVAEAVAA
;
A
#
# COMPACT_ATOMS: atom_id res chain seq x y z
N MET A 1 -22.04 -9.34 -5.11
CA MET A 1 -22.05 -10.75 -4.65
C MET A 1 -21.93 -10.74 -3.14
N SER A 2 -22.92 -11.26 -2.39
CA SER A 2 -22.89 -11.30 -0.92
C SER A 2 -22.86 -12.76 -0.43
N HIS A 3 -21.84 -13.49 -0.84
CA HIS A 3 -21.40 -14.62 -0.02
C HIS A 3 -20.57 -14.01 1.10
N ASP A 4 -20.95 -14.25 2.36
CA ASP A 4 -20.20 -13.82 3.54
C ASP A 4 -18.76 -14.34 3.41
N PHE A 5 -17.86 -13.48 2.96
CA PHE A 5 -16.43 -13.76 2.92
C PHE A 5 -16.00 -14.05 4.36
N PRO A 6 -15.38 -15.22 4.67
CA PRO A 6 -15.17 -15.65 6.04
C PRO A 6 -14.00 -14.88 6.66
N ILE A 7 -14.24 -13.62 6.98
CA ILE A 7 -13.27 -12.61 7.41
C ILE A 7 -12.46 -13.04 8.64
N HIS A 8 -13.02 -13.91 9.46
CA HIS A 8 -12.38 -14.49 10.64
C HIS A 8 -11.27 -15.50 10.31
N GLN A 9 -11.13 -15.90 9.04
CA GLN A 9 -10.14 -16.88 8.58
C GLN A 9 -8.93 -16.22 7.93
N TYR A 10 -8.93 -14.90 7.76
CA TYR A 10 -7.88 -14.17 7.05
C TYR A 10 -7.18 -13.18 7.96
N LYS A 11 -5.91 -12.90 7.61
CA LYS A 11 -5.11 -11.87 8.25
C LYS A 11 -5.67 -10.48 7.92
N ALA A 12 -5.35 -9.51 8.75
CA ALA A 12 -5.54 -8.09 8.48
C ALA A 12 -4.70 -7.62 7.29
N GLY A 13 -5.07 -6.51 6.68
CA GLY A 13 -4.40 -5.92 5.52
C GLY A 13 -5.21 -4.84 4.81
N GLY A 14 -6.33 -4.38 5.35
CA GLY A 14 -7.01 -3.21 4.83
C GLY A 14 -8.11 -3.44 3.79
N GLY A 15 -8.63 -4.66 3.63
CA GLY A 15 -9.71 -4.93 2.65
C GLY A 15 -11.09 -5.14 3.22
N HIS A 16 -11.21 -5.20 4.54
CA HIS A 16 -12.24 -6.04 5.14
C HIS A 16 -12.72 -5.47 6.47
N PRO A 17 -14.04 -5.47 6.76
CA PRO A 17 -14.58 -5.04 8.04
C PRO A 17 -14.22 -6.06 9.14
N SER A 18 -13.04 -5.91 9.73
CA SER A 18 -12.56 -6.75 10.83
C SER A 18 -13.50 -6.68 12.04
N GLY A 19 -14.47 -7.60 12.14
CA GLY A 19 -15.36 -7.74 13.30
C GLY A 19 -16.19 -6.52 13.70
N GLN A 20 -16.20 -5.44 12.90
CA GLN A 20 -16.83 -4.14 13.26
C GLN A 20 -18.34 -4.26 13.48
N ARG A 21 -18.99 -5.22 12.81
CA ARG A 21 -20.43 -5.49 12.93
C ARG A 21 -20.80 -6.37 14.12
N GLU A 22 -19.81 -6.99 14.77
CA GLU A 22 -20.06 -7.91 15.87
C GLU A 22 -19.71 -7.27 17.22
N GLY A 23 -20.71 -7.12 18.09
CA GLY A 23 -20.50 -6.82 19.50
C GLY A 23 -19.72 -7.94 20.22
N ILE A 24 -19.23 -7.67 21.43
CA ILE A 24 -18.49 -8.62 22.26
C ILE A 24 -19.38 -9.84 22.56
N ARG A 25 -18.95 -11.01 22.10
CA ARG A 25 -19.67 -12.30 22.31
C ARG A 25 -19.07 -13.09 23.47
N GLU A 26 -17.84 -12.75 23.84
CA GLU A 26 -17.11 -13.31 24.96
C GLU A 26 -17.83 -12.99 26.28
N LYS A 27 -17.86 -13.97 27.18
CA LYS A 27 -18.30 -13.72 28.55
C LYS A 27 -17.29 -12.79 29.22
N LEU A 28 -17.73 -11.63 29.70
CA LEU A 28 -16.87 -10.65 30.33
C LEU A 28 -16.27 -11.16 31.65
N ASP A 29 -14.99 -10.90 31.86
CA ASP A 29 -14.28 -11.18 33.11
C ASP A 29 -14.68 -10.22 34.24
N GLU A 30 -14.44 -10.64 35.48
CA GLU A 30 -14.82 -9.87 36.69
C GLU A 30 -14.18 -8.48 36.75
N SER A 31 -12.96 -8.31 36.23
CA SER A 31 -12.27 -7.02 36.19
C SER A 31 -13.03 -6.00 35.33
N ILE A 32 -13.40 -6.40 34.12
CA ILE A 32 -14.20 -5.58 33.19
C ILE A 32 -15.57 -5.29 33.77
N LEU A 33 -16.28 -6.30 34.29
CA LEU A 33 -17.58 -6.11 34.95
C LEU A 33 -17.47 -5.16 36.15
N GLY A 34 -16.37 -5.22 36.92
CA GLY A 34 -16.09 -4.32 38.01
C GLY A 34 -15.94 -2.86 37.57
N HIS A 35 -15.26 -2.62 36.44
CA HIS A 35 -15.17 -1.28 35.84
C HIS A 35 -16.53 -0.76 35.37
N LEU A 36 -17.33 -1.59 34.69
CA LEU A 36 -18.67 -1.22 34.24
C LEU A 36 -19.63 -0.97 35.41
N ALA A 37 -19.54 -1.76 36.48
CA ALA A 37 -20.32 -1.55 37.70
C ALA A 37 -19.92 -0.25 38.41
N ARG A 38 -18.62 0.08 38.48
CA ARG A 38 -18.14 1.37 39.03
C ARG A 38 -18.64 2.55 38.19
N LEU A 39 -18.60 2.42 36.87
CA LEU A 39 -19.16 3.42 35.95
C LEU A 39 -20.67 3.60 36.20
N PHE A 40 -21.41 2.50 36.26
CA PHE A 40 -22.85 2.52 36.54
C PHE A 40 -23.17 3.22 37.86
N ASN A 41 -22.50 2.82 38.94
CA ASN A 41 -22.75 3.36 40.27
C ASN A 41 -22.40 4.85 40.40
N ARG A 42 -21.57 5.41 39.51
CA ARG A 42 -21.26 6.85 39.50
C ARG A 42 -22.48 7.70 39.17
N TYR A 43 -23.37 7.20 38.32
CA TYR A 43 -24.55 7.92 37.86
C TYR A 43 -25.86 7.31 38.37
N ALA A 44 -25.85 6.14 39.03
CA ALA A 44 -27.06 5.49 39.50
C ALA A 44 -27.81 6.33 40.56
N GLY A 45 -29.12 6.47 40.36
CA GLY A 45 -30.03 7.04 41.35
C GLY A 45 -30.36 6.07 42.49
N PRO A 46 -31.22 6.49 43.44
CA PRO A 46 -31.58 5.72 44.62
C PRO A 46 -32.16 4.31 44.34
N ASN A 47 -32.70 4.09 43.14
CA ASN A 47 -33.32 2.83 42.73
C ASN A 47 -32.37 1.88 41.98
N ASN A 48 -31.05 2.15 41.99
CA ASN A 48 -30.05 1.41 41.19
C ASN A 48 -30.35 1.43 39.68
N THR A 49 -30.88 2.54 39.17
CA THR A 49 -31.10 2.81 37.74
C THR A 49 -30.55 4.19 37.39
N TRP A 50 -30.19 4.39 36.12
CA TRP A 50 -30.02 5.73 35.55
C TRP A 50 -31.37 6.19 35.04
N HIS A 51 -31.73 7.45 35.26
CA HIS A 51 -32.91 8.08 34.66
C HIS A 51 -32.52 8.87 33.41
N ARG A 52 -33.51 9.25 32.59
CA ARG A 52 -33.35 9.98 31.32
C ARG A 52 -32.25 11.06 31.33
N ASP A 53 -32.21 11.95 32.32
CA ASP A 53 -31.21 13.02 32.39
C ASP A 53 -29.78 12.48 32.53
N GLN A 54 -29.59 11.42 33.33
CA GLN A 54 -28.29 10.79 33.55
C GLN A 54 -27.83 10.03 32.31
N ILE A 55 -28.77 9.36 31.62
CA ILE A 55 -28.50 8.69 30.34
C ILE A 55 -28.09 9.74 29.29
N GLY A 56 -28.84 10.85 29.20
CA GLY A 56 -28.53 11.96 28.30
C GLY A 56 -27.13 12.54 28.55
N ILE A 57 -26.78 12.83 29.82
CA ILE A 57 -25.44 13.31 30.18
C ILE A 57 -24.36 12.32 29.77
N PHE A 58 -24.54 11.02 30.04
CA PHE A 58 -23.57 10.01 29.68
C PHE A 58 -23.40 9.90 28.16
N MET A 59 -24.50 9.81 27.41
CA MET A 59 -24.45 9.67 25.96
C MET A 59 -23.85 10.90 25.30
N GLN A 60 -24.23 12.11 25.72
CA GLN A 60 -23.78 13.34 25.11
C GLN A 60 -22.37 13.75 25.53
N HIS A 61 -22.03 13.66 26.82
CA HIS A 61 -20.79 14.24 27.35
C HIS A 61 -19.71 13.21 27.68
N VAL A 62 -20.05 11.93 27.84
CA VAL A 62 -19.05 10.88 28.08
C VAL A 62 -18.78 10.07 26.82
N GLN A 63 -19.83 9.59 26.15
CA GLN A 63 -19.69 8.79 24.92
C GLN A 63 -19.62 9.65 23.65
N ALA A 64 -20.04 10.92 23.73
CA ALA A 64 -20.17 11.84 22.60
C ALA A 64 -20.94 11.20 21.42
N GLU A 65 -22.02 10.48 21.72
CA GLU A 65 -22.86 9.82 20.71
C GLU A 65 -23.62 10.84 19.87
N ASP A 66 -23.76 10.53 18.58
CA ASP A 66 -24.78 11.17 17.74
C ASP A 66 -26.16 10.70 18.22
N PRO A 67 -27.06 11.60 18.66
CA PRO A 67 -28.40 11.22 19.07
C PRO A 67 -29.23 10.56 17.95
N ASN A 68 -28.86 10.76 16.68
CA ASN A 68 -29.48 10.09 15.54
C ASN A 68 -28.71 8.84 15.07
N GLY A 69 -27.62 8.49 15.76
CA GLY A 69 -26.77 7.36 15.43
C GLY A 69 -27.32 6.02 15.93
N LEU A 70 -26.48 4.97 15.84
CA LEU A 70 -26.83 3.59 16.22
C LEU A 70 -27.29 3.44 17.68
N ALA A 71 -26.80 4.30 18.57
CA ALA A 71 -27.14 4.31 19.99
C ALA A 71 -28.31 5.25 20.34
N GLY A 72 -28.91 5.92 19.36
CA GLY A 72 -29.95 6.94 19.58
C GLY A 72 -31.16 6.44 20.37
N TYR A 73 -31.49 5.15 20.25
CA TYR A 73 -32.58 4.51 21.01
C TYR A 73 -32.42 4.62 22.53
N LEU A 74 -31.21 4.83 23.05
CA LEU A 74 -30.96 5.00 24.48
C LEU A 74 -31.14 6.44 24.94
N VAL A 75 -31.05 7.43 24.05
CA VAL A 75 -31.23 8.85 24.40
C VAL A 75 -32.67 9.12 24.86
N ASP A 76 -33.62 8.39 24.31
CA ASP A 76 -35.04 8.49 24.65
C ASP A 76 -35.51 7.50 25.73
N SER A 77 -34.61 6.67 26.25
CA SER A 77 -34.94 5.74 27.33
C SER A 77 -35.23 6.46 28.65
N ASP A 78 -36.30 6.08 29.33
CA ASP A 78 -36.66 6.66 30.64
C ASP A 78 -35.75 6.14 31.77
N GLU A 79 -35.33 4.88 31.68
CA GLU A 79 -34.45 4.24 32.66
C GLU A 79 -33.41 3.32 31.98
N LEU A 80 -32.27 3.12 32.65
CA LEU A 80 -31.22 2.19 32.27
C LEU A 80 -30.66 1.46 33.50
N SER A 81 -30.65 0.14 33.46
CA SER A 81 -30.08 -0.75 34.48
C SER A 81 -28.64 -1.15 34.14
N LEU A 82 -27.90 -1.70 35.11
CA LEU A 82 -26.54 -2.19 34.88
C LEU A 82 -26.47 -3.28 33.78
N PRO A 83 -27.37 -4.29 33.73
CA PRO A 83 -27.38 -5.25 32.63
C PRO A 83 -27.58 -4.60 31.26
N GLU A 84 -28.42 -3.58 31.16
CA GLU A 84 -28.65 -2.85 29.90
C GLU A 84 -27.45 -1.98 29.51
N LEU A 85 -26.74 -1.37 30.47
CA LEU A 85 -25.46 -0.71 30.20
C LEU A 85 -24.43 -1.72 29.68
N VAL A 86 -24.32 -2.89 30.30
CA VAL A 86 -23.41 -3.96 29.82
C VAL A 86 -23.80 -4.38 28.41
N GLN A 87 -25.09 -4.56 28.13
CA GLN A 87 -25.59 -4.89 26.79
C GLN A 87 -25.23 -3.80 25.78
N TYR A 88 -25.38 -2.53 26.13
CA TYR A 88 -24.98 -1.40 25.28
C TYR A 88 -23.48 -1.43 24.96
N VAL A 89 -22.61 -1.49 25.99
CA VAL A 89 -21.16 -1.44 25.81
C VAL A 89 -20.64 -2.70 25.12
N THR A 90 -21.30 -3.85 25.25
CA THR A 90 -20.94 -5.07 24.50
C THR A 90 -21.57 -5.15 23.11
N SER A 91 -22.54 -4.30 22.77
CA SER A 91 -23.10 -4.23 21.42
C SER A 91 -22.09 -3.63 20.42
N PRO A 92 -22.38 -3.64 19.10
CA PRO A 92 -21.58 -2.91 18.12
C PRO A 92 -21.42 -1.41 18.45
N CYS A 93 -22.37 -0.82 19.21
CA CYS A 93 -22.26 0.57 19.64
C CYS A 93 -21.07 0.78 20.60
N GLY A 94 -20.65 -0.22 21.36
CA GLY A 94 -19.52 -0.09 22.27
C GLY A 94 -18.16 -0.26 21.60
N ASN A 95 -18.07 -0.48 20.29
CA ASN A 95 -16.79 -0.59 19.59
C ASN A 95 -16.09 0.78 19.49
N VAL A 96 -14.78 0.82 19.64
CA VAL A 96 -13.97 2.05 19.48
C VAL A 96 -13.94 2.55 18.03
N LEU A 97 -14.05 1.63 17.07
CA LEU A 97 -13.90 1.90 15.65
C LEU A 97 -15.28 2.00 15.00
N GLU A 98 -15.61 3.18 14.48
CA GLU A 98 -16.84 3.42 13.74
C GLU A 98 -16.85 2.66 12.41
N VAL A 99 -18.03 2.23 11.96
CA VAL A 99 -18.19 1.53 10.68
C VAL A 99 -17.80 2.45 9.53
N ALA A 100 -17.01 1.92 8.58
CA ALA A 100 -16.60 2.69 7.41
C ALA A 100 -17.82 3.10 6.58
N ALA A 101 -17.91 4.39 6.23
CA ALA A 101 -18.85 4.85 5.22
C ALA A 101 -18.45 4.30 3.84
N PRO A 102 -19.42 4.03 2.94
CA PRO A 102 -19.12 3.72 1.55
C PRO A 102 -18.26 4.82 0.94
N GLN A 103 -17.25 4.41 0.17
CA GLN A 103 -16.38 5.35 -0.53
C GLN A 103 -17.09 5.89 -1.78
N ASP A 104 -16.98 7.18 -2.05
CA ASP A 104 -17.34 7.73 -3.35
C ASP A 104 -16.24 7.37 -4.36
N LEU A 105 -16.57 6.46 -5.27
CA LEU A 105 -15.66 5.85 -6.23
C LEU A 105 -15.66 6.56 -7.60
N SER A 106 -16.29 7.74 -7.71
CA SER A 106 -16.43 8.49 -8.96
C SER A 106 -15.26 9.43 -9.27
N TRP A 107 -14.40 9.70 -8.30
CA TRP A 107 -13.20 10.54 -8.50
C TRP A 107 -12.12 9.82 -9.32
N PRO A 108 -11.19 10.53 -9.96
CA PRO A 108 -10.02 9.94 -10.63
C PRO A 108 -9.13 9.12 -9.68
N LEU A 109 -8.42 8.10 -10.18
CA LEU A 109 -7.52 7.24 -9.39
C LEU A 109 -6.54 7.99 -8.48
N SER A 110 -6.01 9.14 -8.93
CA SER A 110 -5.10 9.98 -8.13
C SER A 110 -5.73 10.57 -6.87
N SER A 111 -7.06 10.55 -6.76
CA SER A 111 -7.83 11.02 -5.60
C SER A 111 -8.00 9.98 -4.50
N TYR A 112 -7.39 8.80 -4.59
CA TYR A 112 -7.47 7.74 -3.57
C TYR A 112 -6.10 7.38 -3.05
N PHE A 113 -6.05 6.97 -1.79
CA PHE A 113 -4.98 6.11 -1.30
C PHE A 113 -5.30 4.66 -1.68
N ILE A 114 -4.28 3.89 -2.04
CA ILE A 114 -4.42 2.55 -2.62
C ILE A 114 -3.60 1.57 -1.78
N SER A 115 -4.25 0.51 -1.30
CA SER A 115 -3.60 -0.52 -0.48
C SER A 115 -2.54 -1.26 -1.32
N SER A 116 -1.27 -1.17 -0.93
CA SER A 116 -0.14 -1.48 -1.82
C SER A 116 0.93 -2.35 -1.16
N SER A 117 1.41 -3.36 -1.88
CA SER A 117 2.47 -4.28 -1.47
C SER A 117 3.74 -4.07 -2.28
N HIS A 118 4.88 -4.14 -1.60
CA HIS A 118 6.23 -4.17 -2.15
C HIS A 118 6.76 -5.61 -2.12
N ASN A 119 7.48 -6.00 -3.17
CA ASN A 119 8.06 -7.34 -3.37
C ASN A 119 7.10 -8.46 -2.92
N THR A 120 5.88 -8.43 -3.45
CA THR A 120 4.75 -9.25 -2.99
C THR A 120 5.03 -10.75 -2.98
N TYR A 121 5.94 -11.21 -3.83
CA TYR A 121 6.35 -12.60 -3.93
C TYR A 121 7.14 -13.11 -2.70
N LEU A 122 7.74 -12.23 -1.89
CA LEU A 122 8.57 -12.61 -0.76
C LEU A 122 7.74 -13.07 0.45
N THR A 123 8.22 -14.15 1.10
CA THR A 123 7.60 -14.71 2.32
C THR A 123 8.28 -14.28 3.62
N GLY A 124 9.42 -13.58 3.53
CA GLY A 124 10.21 -13.14 4.69
C GLY A 124 11.18 -12.01 4.33
N ASN A 125 12.45 -12.16 4.75
CA ASN A 125 13.51 -11.16 4.51
C ASN A 125 13.89 -11.01 3.02
N GLN A 126 14.54 -9.90 2.66
CA GLN A 126 14.88 -9.60 1.26
C GLN A 126 16.01 -10.48 0.70
N LEU A 127 16.85 -11.11 1.52
CA LEU A 127 18.08 -11.77 1.05
C LEU A 127 18.00 -13.29 0.86
N SER A 128 17.18 -13.97 1.66
CA SER A 128 17.20 -15.44 1.77
C SER A 128 15.83 -16.08 1.96
N SER A 129 14.74 -15.30 1.97
CA SER A 129 13.40 -15.88 2.05
C SER A 129 12.97 -16.50 0.72
N ASP A 130 12.00 -17.41 0.73
CA ASP A 130 11.49 -18.03 -0.49
C ASP A 130 10.50 -17.09 -1.20
N SER A 131 10.46 -17.12 -2.53
CA SER A 131 9.33 -16.54 -3.29
C SER A 131 8.17 -17.54 -3.34
N SER A 132 6.94 -17.07 -3.29
CA SER A 132 5.75 -17.94 -3.30
C SER A 132 4.57 -17.32 -4.03
N VAL A 133 3.87 -18.14 -4.81
CA VAL A 133 2.58 -17.75 -5.40
C VAL A 133 1.50 -17.53 -4.33
N GLU A 134 1.60 -18.20 -3.18
CA GLU A 134 0.66 -18.01 -2.07
C GLU A 134 0.79 -16.62 -1.43
N ALA A 135 1.95 -15.96 -1.54
CA ALA A 135 2.10 -14.60 -1.04
C ALA A 135 1.18 -13.61 -1.79
N TYR A 136 1.02 -13.79 -3.11
CA TYR A 136 0.05 -13.03 -3.92
C TYR A 136 -1.39 -13.31 -3.51
N ARG A 137 -1.74 -14.59 -3.36
CA ARG A 137 -3.06 -15.00 -2.88
C ARG A 137 -3.37 -14.35 -1.54
N ASP A 138 -2.44 -14.43 -0.59
CA ASP A 138 -2.58 -13.90 0.75
C ASP A 138 -2.83 -12.39 0.72
N VAL A 139 -2.01 -11.58 0.02
CA VAL A 139 -2.23 -10.13 0.00
C VAL A 139 -3.53 -9.73 -0.70
N LEU A 140 -3.94 -10.43 -1.76
CA LEU A 140 -5.19 -10.15 -2.48
C LEU A 140 -6.42 -10.47 -1.60
N LEU A 141 -6.39 -11.61 -0.89
CA LEU A 141 -7.42 -11.98 0.07
C LEU A 141 -7.47 -11.07 1.30
N ARG A 142 -6.42 -10.28 1.53
CA ARG A 142 -6.34 -9.27 2.60
C ARG A 142 -6.73 -7.86 2.12
N GLY A 143 -7.04 -7.69 0.83
CA GLY A 143 -7.52 -6.42 0.25
C GLY A 143 -6.49 -5.56 -0.48
N CYS A 144 -5.27 -6.07 -0.71
CA CYS A 144 -4.26 -5.33 -1.46
C CYS A 144 -4.73 -5.07 -2.90
N ARG A 145 -4.55 -3.84 -3.40
CA ARG A 145 -4.95 -3.36 -4.73
C ARG A 145 -3.79 -2.87 -5.61
N CYS A 146 -2.56 -2.90 -5.11
CA CYS A 146 -1.36 -2.77 -5.92
C CYS A 146 -0.33 -3.83 -5.50
N ILE A 147 -0.02 -4.76 -6.39
CA ILE A 147 0.98 -5.82 -6.17
C ILE A 147 2.21 -5.62 -7.04
N GLU A 148 3.34 -6.20 -6.64
CA GLU A 148 4.60 -6.14 -7.36
C GLU A 148 5.03 -7.52 -7.86
N ILE A 149 5.51 -7.59 -9.09
CA ILE A 149 6.05 -8.80 -9.69
C ILE A 149 7.41 -8.45 -10.30
N ASP A 150 8.47 -9.06 -9.75
CA ASP A 150 9.84 -8.92 -10.24
C ASP A 150 10.16 -10.09 -11.18
N VAL A 151 10.19 -9.84 -12.49
CA VAL A 151 10.18 -10.86 -13.53
C VAL A 151 11.54 -10.96 -14.22
N TRP A 152 12.09 -12.17 -14.22
CA TRP A 152 13.41 -12.51 -14.74
C TRP A 152 13.31 -13.59 -15.82
N ASP A 153 14.32 -13.62 -16.70
CA ASP A 153 14.45 -14.70 -17.70
C ASP A 153 14.48 -16.08 -17.01
N GLY A 154 13.57 -16.96 -17.39
CA GLY A 154 13.49 -18.36 -16.94
C GLY A 154 13.96 -19.38 -17.98
N GLU A 155 13.48 -20.62 -17.87
CA GLU A 155 13.89 -21.71 -18.78
C GLU A 155 13.34 -21.49 -20.21
N GLU A 156 14.16 -21.79 -21.21
CA GLU A 156 13.79 -21.86 -22.62
C GLU A 156 13.85 -23.31 -23.10
N ARG A 157 12.83 -23.73 -23.85
CA ARG A 157 12.68 -25.08 -24.41
C ARG A 157 12.27 -25.01 -25.87
N TYR A 158 12.64 -26.01 -26.66
CA TYR A 158 12.06 -26.13 -28.00
C TYR A 158 10.58 -26.47 -27.89
N LYS A 159 9.75 -25.82 -28.72
CA LYS A 159 8.36 -26.22 -28.90
C LYS A 159 8.30 -27.62 -29.53
N PRO A 160 7.27 -28.43 -29.24
CA PRO A 160 7.11 -29.74 -29.85
C PRO A 160 7.25 -29.70 -31.38
N GLY A 161 8.11 -30.56 -31.94
CA GLY A 161 8.37 -30.65 -33.39
C GLY A 161 9.57 -29.84 -33.90
N PHE A 162 10.33 -29.18 -33.00
CA PHE A 162 11.59 -28.52 -33.32
C PHE A 162 12.75 -29.13 -32.51
N GLU A 163 13.86 -29.47 -33.16
CA GLU A 163 15.09 -30.00 -32.54
C GLU A 163 16.35 -29.36 -33.15
N SER A 164 17.49 -29.42 -32.45
CA SER A 164 18.73 -28.71 -32.85
C SER A 164 19.26 -29.06 -34.25
N ASP A 165 18.93 -30.25 -34.76
CA ASP A 165 19.60 -30.83 -35.92
C ASP A 165 18.70 -31.00 -37.17
N THR A 166 17.39 -30.67 -37.13
CA THR A 166 16.56 -30.70 -38.34
C THR A 166 15.45 -29.63 -38.35
N ALA A 167 15.55 -28.70 -39.30
CA ALA A 167 14.41 -27.93 -39.80
C ALA A 167 13.54 -28.79 -40.73
N ALA A 168 13.20 -30.02 -40.31
CA ALA A 168 12.33 -30.92 -41.05
C ALA A 168 11.29 -31.49 -40.09
N ALA A 169 10.04 -31.05 -40.28
CA ALA A 169 8.88 -31.42 -39.51
C ALA A 169 8.72 -32.95 -39.38
N ALA A 170 8.56 -33.42 -38.15
CA ALA A 170 8.06 -34.76 -37.86
C ALA A 170 7.02 -34.70 -36.72
N ASP A 171 5.80 -35.13 -37.08
CA ASP A 171 4.62 -35.52 -36.30
C ASP A 171 4.48 -34.98 -34.85
N GLY A 172 3.48 -34.10 -34.66
CA GLY A 172 3.29 -33.23 -33.50
C GLY A 172 2.83 -33.91 -32.20
N GLY A 173 3.65 -34.81 -31.64
CA GLY A 173 3.34 -35.55 -30.40
C GLY A 173 4.39 -35.50 -29.27
N GLY A 174 5.51 -34.77 -29.43
CA GLY A 174 6.62 -34.76 -28.47
C GLY A 174 6.44 -33.81 -27.27
N GLN A 175 7.11 -34.09 -26.14
CA GLN A 175 7.25 -33.13 -25.04
C GLN A 175 8.28 -32.04 -25.40
N PRO A 176 8.13 -30.79 -24.91
CA PRO A 176 9.11 -29.73 -25.17
C PRO A 176 10.50 -30.10 -24.63
N GLU A 177 11.50 -30.10 -25.52
CA GLU A 177 12.89 -30.48 -25.20
C GLU A 177 13.71 -29.32 -24.63
N LYS A 178 14.63 -29.63 -23.70
CA LYS A 178 15.52 -28.61 -23.11
C LYS A 178 16.58 -28.17 -24.13
N ILE A 179 16.74 -26.86 -24.30
CA ILE A 179 17.80 -26.29 -25.14
C ILE A 179 19.17 -26.53 -24.47
N SER A 180 20.09 -27.18 -25.18
CA SER A 180 21.42 -27.45 -24.66
C SER A 180 22.27 -26.17 -24.55
N ARG A 181 23.34 -26.19 -23.75
CA ARG A 181 24.28 -25.05 -23.66
C ARG A 181 24.89 -24.69 -25.02
N ARG A 182 25.14 -25.70 -25.86
CA ARG A 182 25.68 -25.50 -27.21
C ARG A 182 24.66 -24.80 -28.10
N ASP A 183 23.41 -25.25 -28.06
CA ASP A 183 22.32 -24.68 -28.87
C ASP A 183 22.04 -23.24 -28.46
N ARG A 184 22.07 -22.95 -27.15
CA ARG A 184 21.92 -21.57 -26.66
C ARG A 184 23.02 -20.64 -27.19
N MET A 185 24.26 -21.12 -27.30
CA MET A 185 25.36 -20.34 -27.87
C MET A 185 25.17 -20.12 -29.37
N VAL A 186 24.76 -21.17 -30.11
CA VAL A 186 24.45 -21.08 -31.54
C VAL A 186 23.28 -20.11 -31.78
N MET A 187 22.22 -20.19 -30.98
CA MET A 187 21.08 -19.29 -31.02
C MET A 187 21.47 -17.85 -30.69
N LYS A 188 22.33 -17.61 -29.68
CA LYS A 188 22.80 -16.25 -29.37
C LYS A 188 23.56 -15.64 -30.55
N VAL A 189 24.42 -16.42 -31.20
CA VAL A 189 25.14 -15.99 -32.42
C VAL A 189 24.17 -15.79 -33.59
N GLY A 190 23.25 -16.73 -33.82
CA GLY A 190 22.24 -16.64 -34.88
C GLY A 190 21.31 -15.44 -34.71
N ARG A 191 20.84 -15.19 -33.48
CA ARG A 191 20.03 -14.03 -33.10
C ARG A 191 20.78 -12.72 -33.35
N TRP A 192 22.07 -12.66 -33.00
CA TRP A 192 22.91 -11.50 -33.32
C TRP A 192 23.05 -11.28 -34.84
N VAL A 193 23.30 -12.34 -35.61
CA VAL A 193 23.39 -12.26 -37.08
C VAL A 193 22.06 -11.79 -37.67
N MET A 194 20.94 -12.37 -37.26
CA MET A 194 19.61 -11.98 -37.74
C MET A 194 19.29 -10.54 -37.36
N ASN A 195 19.50 -10.12 -36.11
CA ASN A 195 19.29 -8.72 -35.72
C ASN A 195 20.16 -7.73 -36.49
N LYS A 196 21.36 -8.15 -36.93
CA LYS A 196 22.28 -7.29 -37.68
C LYS A 196 21.95 -7.20 -39.18
N PHE A 197 21.50 -8.30 -39.80
CA PHE A 197 21.39 -8.40 -41.26
C PHE A 197 19.97 -8.65 -41.78
N ASP A 198 19.07 -9.14 -40.94
CA ASP A 198 17.67 -9.47 -41.26
C ASP A 198 16.76 -9.22 -40.03
N PRO A 199 16.67 -7.96 -39.54
CA PRO A 199 16.02 -7.65 -38.26
C PRO A 199 14.49 -7.85 -38.28
N VAL A 200 13.88 -7.86 -39.47
CA VAL A 200 12.44 -7.99 -39.68
C VAL A 200 12.20 -8.85 -40.92
N ASP A 201 11.31 -9.85 -40.83
CA ASP A 201 10.93 -10.69 -41.98
C ASP A 201 9.95 -9.96 -42.94
N PRO A 202 9.64 -10.52 -44.12
CA PRO A 202 8.71 -9.91 -45.08
C PRO A 202 7.30 -9.63 -44.53
N GLU A 203 6.90 -10.34 -43.47
CA GLU A 203 5.63 -10.15 -42.77
C GLU A 203 5.70 -9.07 -41.68
N GLY A 204 6.86 -8.44 -41.49
CA GLY A 204 7.05 -7.38 -40.49
C GLY A 204 7.38 -7.89 -39.10
N ARG A 205 7.69 -9.19 -38.93
CA ARG A 205 7.96 -9.80 -37.64
C ARG A 205 9.43 -9.69 -37.26
N THR A 206 9.68 -9.34 -36.00
CA THR A 206 11.01 -9.29 -35.39
C THR A 206 11.64 -10.67 -35.27
N VAL A 207 12.96 -10.71 -35.11
CA VAL A 207 13.72 -11.95 -34.85
C VAL A 207 13.16 -12.72 -33.64
N ASP A 208 12.69 -12.01 -32.63
CA ASP A 208 12.17 -12.61 -31.39
C ASP A 208 10.77 -13.19 -31.57
N GLU A 209 9.92 -12.54 -32.36
CA GLU A 209 8.63 -13.12 -32.77
C GLU A 209 8.84 -14.40 -33.59
N ARG A 210 9.84 -14.44 -34.47
CA ARG A 210 10.21 -15.66 -35.22
C ARG A 210 10.77 -16.75 -34.31
N LEU A 211 11.62 -16.38 -33.34
CA LEU A 211 12.14 -17.32 -32.34
C LEU A 211 11.02 -17.90 -31.47
N SER A 212 9.98 -17.12 -31.19
CA SER A 212 8.81 -17.58 -30.42
C SER A 212 8.05 -18.71 -31.13
N ASP A 213 8.12 -18.86 -32.45
CA ASP A 213 7.51 -19.98 -33.18
C ASP A 213 8.20 -21.32 -32.86
N ILE A 214 9.46 -21.28 -32.43
CA ILE A 214 10.35 -22.42 -32.25
C ILE A 214 10.65 -22.66 -30.76
N ILE A 215 10.71 -21.60 -29.97
CA ILE A 215 11.10 -21.60 -28.56
C ILE A 215 9.89 -21.29 -27.69
N GLN A 216 9.68 -22.13 -26.68
CA GLN A 216 8.83 -21.83 -25.55
C GLN A 216 9.71 -21.25 -24.42
N ALA A 217 9.45 -20.00 -24.06
CA ALA A 217 10.06 -19.35 -22.90
C ALA A 217 9.07 -19.30 -21.74
N GLU A 218 9.55 -19.60 -20.52
CA GLU A 218 8.76 -19.49 -19.30
C GLU A 218 9.45 -18.54 -18.32
N PRO A 219 9.05 -17.25 -18.27
CA PRO A 219 9.60 -16.28 -17.33
C PRO A 219 9.35 -16.70 -15.88
N ARG A 220 10.24 -16.26 -14.98
CA ARG A 220 10.20 -16.59 -13.55
C ARG A 220 10.15 -15.32 -12.70
N VAL A 221 9.74 -15.49 -11.45
CA VAL A 221 9.65 -14.43 -10.45
C VAL A 221 10.53 -14.80 -9.27
N LEU A 222 11.43 -13.88 -8.90
CA LEU A 222 12.34 -13.99 -7.78
C LEU A 222 12.86 -12.61 -7.38
N HIS A 223 13.52 -12.50 -6.23
CA HIS A 223 14.28 -11.29 -5.92
C HIS A 223 15.67 -11.39 -6.54
N GLY A 224 15.99 -10.53 -7.51
CA GLY A 224 17.27 -10.52 -8.22
C GLY A 224 18.49 -10.56 -7.30
N PHE A 225 19.55 -11.27 -7.73
CA PHE A 225 20.86 -11.31 -7.04
C PHE A 225 20.83 -11.85 -5.59
N THR A 226 19.78 -12.60 -5.22
CA THR A 226 19.64 -13.21 -3.88
C THR A 226 19.44 -14.73 -3.96
N LEU A 227 19.37 -15.40 -2.79
CA LEU A 227 19.22 -16.86 -2.70
C LEU A 227 17.75 -17.31 -2.66
N THR A 228 16.82 -16.46 -3.11
CA THR A 228 15.38 -16.76 -3.08
C THR A 228 15.00 -17.87 -4.07
N LYS A 229 14.10 -18.79 -3.68
CA LYS A 229 13.52 -19.76 -4.63
C LYS A 229 12.60 -19.03 -5.59
N GLU A 230 12.68 -19.39 -6.87
CA GLU A 230 11.87 -18.84 -7.94
C GLU A 230 10.48 -19.50 -8.04
N VAL A 231 9.52 -18.76 -8.58
CA VAL A 231 8.22 -19.28 -9.04
C VAL A 231 7.98 -18.89 -10.49
N LEU A 232 7.11 -19.61 -11.21
CA LEU A 232 6.80 -19.27 -12.61
C LEU A 232 5.91 -18.03 -12.68
N PHE A 233 6.22 -17.11 -13.59
CA PHE A 233 5.38 -15.92 -13.86
C PHE A 233 3.96 -16.32 -14.26
N ARG A 234 3.83 -17.40 -15.04
CA ARG A 234 2.54 -17.98 -15.43
C ARG A 234 1.69 -18.39 -14.22
N ASP A 235 2.30 -19.00 -13.21
CA ASP A 235 1.57 -19.45 -12.02
C ASP A 235 1.18 -18.28 -11.13
N VAL A 236 2.02 -17.23 -11.05
CA VAL A 236 1.64 -15.96 -10.44
C VAL A 236 0.42 -15.37 -11.16
N CYS A 237 0.42 -15.30 -12.50
CA CYS A 237 -0.71 -14.77 -13.26
C CYS A 237 -2.01 -15.54 -13.02
N LYS A 238 -1.94 -16.89 -12.91
CA LYS A 238 -3.11 -17.72 -12.60
C LYS A 238 -3.67 -17.42 -11.21
N VAL A 239 -2.80 -17.28 -10.20
CA VAL A 239 -3.23 -16.89 -8.85
C VAL A 239 -3.85 -15.49 -8.87
N VAL A 240 -3.25 -14.53 -9.58
CA VAL A 240 -3.82 -13.19 -9.72
C VAL A 240 -5.20 -13.25 -10.36
N ARG A 241 -5.39 -14.01 -11.45
CA ARG A 241 -6.71 -14.20 -12.08
C ARG A 241 -7.75 -14.74 -11.08
N ASP A 242 -7.37 -15.75 -10.32
CA ASP A 242 -8.30 -16.46 -9.42
C ASP A 242 -8.68 -15.63 -8.18
N TYR A 243 -7.82 -14.71 -7.76
CA TYR A 243 -7.96 -14.00 -6.48
C TYR A 243 -8.06 -12.47 -6.56
N ALA A 244 -7.75 -11.85 -7.70
CA ALA A 244 -7.74 -10.38 -7.85
C ALA A 244 -9.05 -9.75 -7.37
N PHE A 245 -10.18 -10.37 -7.72
CA PHE A 245 -11.51 -9.81 -7.47
C PHE A 245 -12.38 -10.60 -6.50
N VAL A 246 -11.78 -11.48 -5.69
CA VAL A 246 -12.53 -12.28 -4.69
C VAL A 246 -13.06 -11.42 -3.56
N THR A 247 -12.29 -10.42 -3.16
CA THR A 247 -12.52 -9.60 -1.95
C THR A 247 -13.01 -8.19 -2.27
N SER A 248 -12.72 -7.71 -3.47
CA SER A 248 -13.04 -6.37 -3.96
C SER A 248 -13.14 -6.43 -5.48
N ASP A 249 -14.15 -5.80 -6.07
CA ASP A 249 -14.31 -5.69 -7.52
C ASP A 249 -13.61 -4.44 -8.10
N LEU A 250 -12.93 -3.66 -7.24
CA LEU A 250 -12.17 -2.48 -7.64
C LEU A 250 -10.87 -2.87 -8.37
N PRO A 251 -10.33 -1.98 -9.22
CA PRO A 251 -9.15 -2.25 -10.02
C PRO A 251 -7.96 -2.79 -9.22
N LEU A 252 -7.18 -3.67 -9.86
CA LEU A 252 -5.90 -4.14 -9.35
C LEU A 252 -4.78 -3.53 -10.20
N ILE A 253 -3.79 -2.89 -9.56
CA ILE A 253 -2.56 -2.46 -10.22
C ILE A 253 -1.51 -3.56 -10.06
N VAL A 254 -0.91 -4.00 -11.16
CA VAL A 254 0.22 -4.92 -11.19
C VAL A 254 1.47 -4.14 -11.61
N SER A 255 2.33 -3.84 -10.66
CA SER A 255 3.64 -3.20 -10.88
C SER A 255 4.65 -4.24 -11.33
N LEU A 256 5.07 -4.17 -12.59
CA LEU A 256 6.10 -5.03 -13.14
C LEU A 256 7.48 -4.38 -12.98
N GLU A 257 8.40 -5.12 -12.36
CA GLU A 257 9.84 -4.91 -12.47
C GLU A 257 10.37 -5.98 -13.43
N VAL A 258 11.05 -5.57 -14.50
CA VAL A 258 11.28 -6.43 -15.66
C VAL A 258 12.77 -6.50 -15.98
N HIS A 259 13.31 -7.70 -15.84
CA HIS A 259 14.70 -8.07 -16.15
C HIS A 259 14.76 -9.18 -17.22
N CYS A 260 13.71 -9.27 -18.04
CA CYS A 260 13.55 -10.27 -19.09
C CYS A 260 14.10 -9.78 -20.43
N SER A 261 14.64 -10.69 -21.22
CA SER A 261 14.97 -10.46 -22.63
C SER A 261 13.71 -10.21 -23.46
N PRO A 262 13.81 -9.59 -24.66
CA PRO A 262 12.64 -9.31 -25.49
C PRO A 262 11.76 -10.52 -25.85
N LEU A 263 12.36 -11.71 -26.01
CA LEU A 263 11.65 -12.96 -26.23
C LEU A 263 10.78 -13.33 -25.01
N GLN A 264 11.34 -13.24 -23.82
CA GLN A 264 10.62 -13.54 -22.58
C GLN A 264 9.63 -12.43 -22.22
N GLN A 265 9.89 -11.17 -22.56
CA GLN A 265 8.88 -10.10 -22.46
C GLN A 265 7.68 -10.36 -23.37
N SER A 266 7.90 -10.89 -24.56
CA SER A 266 6.80 -11.32 -25.45
C SER A 266 6.01 -12.47 -24.81
N ALA A 267 6.69 -13.46 -24.22
CA ALA A 267 6.05 -14.53 -23.47
C ALA A 267 5.27 -14.02 -22.25
N MET A 268 5.76 -12.98 -21.54
CA MET A 268 5.02 -12.33 -20.47
C MET A 268 3.70 -11.76 -20.99
N VAL A 269 3.72 -11.04 -22.11
CA VAL A 269 2.50 -10.49 -22.73
C VAL A 269 1.54 -11.61 -23.12
N ASP A 270 2.03 -12.67 -23.78
CA ASP A 270 1.19 -13.83 -24.14
C ASP A 270 0.53 -14.45 -22.90
N ILE A 271 1.28 -14.65 -21.81
CA ILE A 271 0.79 -15.21 -20.56
C ILE A 271 -0.29 -14.32 -19.95
N MET A 272 -0.08 -12.99 -19.92
CA MET A 272 -1.03 -12.04 -19.37
C MET A 272 -2.31 -11.99 -20.20
N GLU A 273 -2.20 -11.94 -21.54
CA GLU A 273 -3.34 -11.97 -22.46
C GLU A 273 -4.13 -13.28 -22.34
N GLU A 274 -3.45 -14.43 -22.29
CA GLU A 274 -4.05 -15.76 -22.10
C GLU A 274 -4.75 -15.88 -20.75
N THR A 275 -4.12 -15.39 -19.67
CA THR A 275 -4.57 -15.66 -18.30
C THR A 275 -5.59 -14.64 -17.82
N TRP A 276 -5.40 -13.37 -18.13
CA TRP A 276 -6.24 -12.29 -17.63
C TRP A 276 -7.32 -11.88 -18.62
N GLY A 277 -7.11 -12.05 -19.92
CA GLY A 277 -8.13 -11.84 -20.96
C GLY A 277 -8.89 -10.52 -20.77
N ASP A 278 -10.21 -10.61 -20.58
CA ASP A 278 -11.12 -9.47 -20.40
C ASP A 278 -10.85 -8.61 -19.15
N HIS A 279 -10.03 -9.09 -18.20
CA HIS A 279 -9.58 -8.25 -17.08
C HIS A 279 -8.53 -7.21 -17.51
N LEU A 280 -7.81 -7.41 -18.62
CA LEU A 280 -6.90 -6.41 -19.13
C LEU A 280 -7.66 -5.21 -19.73
N LEU A 281 -6.95 -4.08 -19.82
CA LEU A 281 -7.41 -2.91 -20.54
C LEU A 281 -7.13 -3.08 -22.03
N PRO A 282 -8.07 -2.71 -22.91
CA PRO A 282 -7.78 -2.62 -24.33
C PRO A 282 -6.76 -1.50 -24.59
N ALA A 283 -6.05 -1.59 -25.72
CA ALA A 283 -5.23 -0.48 -26.18
C ALA A 283 -6.10 0.78 -26.37
N PRO A 284 -5.69 1.95 -25.85
CA PRO A 284 -6.48 3.16 -25.96
C PRO A 284 -6.51 3.64 -27.42
N GLU A 285 -7.68 4.02 -27.92
CA GLU A 285 -7.81 4.65 -29.25
C GLU A 285 -7.23 6.08 -29.25
N VAL A 286 -7.28 6.75 -28.09
CA VAL A 286 -6.78 8.11 -27.86
C VAL A 286 -6.08 8.14 -26.52
N GLU A 287 -4.97 8.89 -26.45
CA GLU A 287 -4.24 9.10 -25.19
C GLU A 287 -5.17 9.67 -24.10
N PRO A 288 -5.16 9.12 -22.87
CA PRO A 288 -6.06 9.57 -21.81
C PRO A 288 -5.75 11.01 -21.39
N GLY A 289 -6.76 11.89 -21.41
CA GLY A 289 -6.61 13.27 -20.90
C GLY A 289 -6.63 13.38 -19.37
N ALA A 290 -7.08 12.33 -18.68
CA ALA A 290 -7.12 12.24 -17.21
C ALA A 290 -7.11 10.76 -16.78
N LEU A 291 -6.79 10.52 -15.51
CA LEU A 291 -6.97 9.20 -14.91
C LEU A 291 -8.46 8.87 -14.77
N PRO A 292 -8.89 7.65 -15.13
CA PRO A 292 -10.26 7.19 -14.87
C PRO A 292 -10.51 7.02 -13.36
N SER A 293 -11.77 6.86 -12.98
CA SER A 293 -12.17 6.53 -11.62
C SER A 293 -12.08 5.02 -11.33
N PRO A 294 -11.96 4.60 -10.06
CA PRO A 294 -12.06 3.19 -9.68
C PRO A 294 -13.35 2.52 -10.19
N ASP A 295 -14.48 3.24 -10.19
CA ASP A 295 -15.76 2.72 -10.66
C ASP A 295 -15.74 2.35 -12.15
N GLN A 296 -15.10 3.17 -12.98
CA GLN A 296 -14.91 2.91 -14.42
C GLN A 296 -13.97 1.73 -14.71
N LEU A 297 -13.16 1.32 -13.73
CA LEU A 297 -12.13 0.30 -13.85
C LEU A 297 -12.46 -0.98 -13.06
N ARG A 298 -13.72 -1.19 -12.68
CA ARG A 298 -14.11 -2.41 -11.96
C ARG A 298 -13.72 -3.67 -12.74
N ASN A 299 -13.20 -4.64 -12.01
CA ASN A 299 -12.69 -5.91 -12.51
C ASN A 299 -11.57 -5.76 -13.55
N LYS A 300 -10.85 -4.63 -13.56
CA LYS A 300 -9.70 -4.41 -14.45
C LYS A 300 -8.36 -4.57 -13.73
N ILE A 301 -7.40 -5.15 -14.44
CA ILE A 301 -6.00 -5.25 -14.06
C ILE A 301 -5.22 -4.21 -14.87
N LEU A 302 -4.62 -3.25 -14.17
CA LEU A 302 -3.80 -2.19 -14.74
C LEU A 302 -2.34 -2.60 -14.66
N ILE A 303 -1.64 -2.61 -15.80
CA ILE A 303 -0.23 -2.96 -15.84
C ILE A 303 0.60 -1.69 -15.65
N LYS A 304 1.34 -1.62 -14.54
CA LYS A 304 2.33 -0.58 -14.33
C LYS A 304 3.69 -1.07 -14.83
N VAL A 305 4.13 -0.52 -15.96
CA VAL A 305 5.36 -0.93 -16.65
C VAL A 305 6.04 0.29 -17.28
N LYS A 306 7.36 0.23 -17.51
CA LYS A 306 8.11 1.37 -18.08
C LYS A 306 7.57 1.76 -19.45
N TYR A 307 7.36 3.06 -19.63
CA TYR A 307 6.91 3.63 -20.89
C TYR A 307 8.05 3.73 -21.91
N VAL A 308 7.73 3.43 -23.16
CA VAL A 308 8.58 3.58 -24.35
C VAL A 308 7.74 4.34 -25.38
N PRO A 309 8.16 5.54 -25.81
CA PRO A 309 7.43 6.32 -26.81
C PRO A 309 7.27 5.58 -28.14
N ASP A 310 6.09 5.69 -28.75
CA ASP A 310 5.88 5.21 -30.12
C ASP A 310 6.55 6.18 -31.10
N GLY A 311 7.71 5.81 -31.67
CA GLY A 311 8.22 6.45 -32.89
C GLY A 311 9.62 7.06 -32.88
N ASP A 312 10.42 6.95 -31.83
CA ASP A 312 11.86 7.27 -31.91
C ASP A 312 12.67 6.21 -31.14
N GLY A 313 13.35 5.35 -31.90
CA GLY A 313 14.49 4.58 -31.39
C GLY A 313 15.75 5.44 -31.21
N ASP A 314 15.58 6.76 -31.07
CA ASP A 314 16.66 7.73 -31.12
C ASP A 314 16.71 8.55 -29.83
N ASN A 315 17.84 8.39 -29.14
CA ASN A 315 18.52 9.31 -28.23
C ASN A 315 17.68 10.24 -27.35
N ASP A 316 17.59 9.95 -26.04
CA ASP A 316 17.68 11.02 -25.01
C ASP A 316 17.95 10.54 -23.56
N ASP A 317 18.25 9.26 -23.34
CA ASP A 317 18.52 8.75 -21.99
C ASP A 317 20.01 8.58 -21.63
N ASP A 318 20.98 8.92 -22.50
CA ASP A 318 22.39 8.56 -22.25
C ASP A 318 23.48 9.58 -22.66
N GLU A 319 23.17 10.89 -22.68
CA GLU A 319 24.21 11.93 -22.82
C GLU A 319 24.26 12.87 -21.62
N ASN A 320 24.81 12.41 -20.48
CA ASN A 320 25.76 13.22 -19.70
C ASN A 320 26.52 12.43 -18.62
N LYS A 321 27.58 11.71 -18.98
CA LYS A 321 28.58 11.19 -18.02
C LYS A 321 30.00 11.74 -18.23
N ASN A 322 30.18 12.81 -19.02
CA ASN A 322 31.50 13.44 -19.12
C ASN A 322 31.43 14.95 -19.45
N GLY A 323 31.68 15.78 -18.44
CA GLY A 323 31.85 17.23 -18.61
C GLY A 323 32.14 17.93 -17.28
N THR A 324 33.42 18.05 -16.94
CA THR A 324 33.95 18.82 -15.81
C THR A 324 33.59 20.32 -15.90
N GLY A 325 32.96 20.89 -14.87
CA GLY A 325 32.83 22.35 -14.70
C GLY A 325 31.70 22.83 -13.78
N ASP A 326 31.96 22.82 -12.47
CA ASP A 326 31.51 23.74 -11.39
C ASP A 326 30.11 24.42 -11.45
N ALA A 327 29.19 24.01 -10.56
CA ALA A 327 28.42 24.89 -9.66
C ALA A 327 27.37 24.10 -8.84
N THR A 328 27.62 24.00 -7.53
CA THR A 328 26.66 23.96 -6.40
C THR A 328 25.16 23.75 -6.70
N SER A 329 24.65 22.54 -6.44
CA SER A 329 23.39 22.30 -5.70
C SER A 329 23.24 20.78 -5.45
N GLY A 330 23.29 20.40 -4.16
CA GLY A 330 23.20 19.01 -3.73
C GLY A 330 21.76 18.48 -3.79
N GLY A 331 21.55 17.41 -4.54
CA GLY A 331 20.47 16.45 -4.34
C GLY A 331 21.10 15.08 -4.12
N PRO A 332 20.66 14.25 -3.16
CA PRO A 332 21.21 12.93 -2.98
C PRO A 332 20.66 12.02 -4.09
N GLY A 333 21.49 11.73 -5.09
CA GLY A 333 21.28 10.62 -6.01
C GLY A 333 21.66 9.33 -5.30
N ASP A 334 20.70 8.41 -5.17
CA ASP A 334 20.97 7.03 -4.81
C ASP A 334 20.91 6.17 -6.04
N ASP A 335 22.11 5.97 -6.57
CA ASP A 335 22.48 4.93 -7.51
C ASP A 335 22.61 3.62 -6.70
N ASP A 336 21.49 2.97 -6.40
CA ASP A 336 21.46 1.60 -5.85
C ASP A 336 21.31 0.59 -7.00
N GLY A 337 22.36 0.51 -7.82
CA GLY A 337 22.49 -0.47 -8.89
C GLY A 337 23.94 -0.57 -9.35
N VAL A 338 24.69 -1.52 -8.79
CA VAL A 338 26.01 -1.90 -9.31
C VAL A 338 25.78 -2.60 -10.66
N ASP A 339 25.74 -1.84 -11.74
CA ASP A 339 25.79 -2.35 -13.12
C ASP A 339 27.26 -2.66 -13.47
N GLU A 340 27.70 -3.90 -13.25
CA GLU A 340 28.90 -4.44 -13.89
C GLU A 340 28.54 -5.04 -15.27
N ASP A 341 29.02 -4.37 -16.32
CA ASP A 341 29.34 -4.81 -17.68
C ASP A 341 28.70 -6.13 -18.20
N ASP A 342 27.66 -6.01 -19.04
CA ASP A 342 27.34 -7.00 -20.08
C ASP A 342 27.42 -6.36 -21.48
N ASN A 343 28.65 -6.17 -21.97
CA ASN A 343 28.95 -5.59 -23.28
C ASN A 343 28.69 -6.55 -24.46
N SER A 344 27.60 -7.34 -24.41
CA SER A 344 27.34 -8.39 -25.42
C SER A 344 26.14 -8.16 -26.35
N GLY A 345 25.60 -6.93 -26.45
CA GLY A 345 24.37 -6.69 -27.21
C GLY A 345 24.12 -5.33 -27.87
N MET A 346 25.13 -4.50 -28.18
CA MET A 346 24.87 -3.19 -28.82
C MET A 346 24.27 -3.31 -30.24
N LEU A 347 23.20 -2.56 -30.52
CA LEU A 347 22.62 -2.38 -31.85
C LEU A 347 23.36 -1.28 -32.61
N GLU A 348 23.65 -1.49 -33.90
CA GLU A 348 24.18 -0.45 -34.78
C GLU A 348 22.99 0.27 -35.46
N VAL A 349 22.70 1.49 -35.02
CA VAL A 349 21.67 2.37 -35.58
C VAL A 349 22.33 3.33 -36.57
N VAL A 350 21.73 3.52 -37.74
CA VAL A 350 22.19 4.50 -38.73
C VAL A 350 21.40 5.78 -38.54
N THR A 351 22.05 6.86 -38.12
CA THR A 351 21.43 8.19 -38.05
C THR A 351 21.79 9.01 -39.30
N GLU A 352 20.84 9.79 -39.81
CA GLU A 352 21.03 10.69 -40.95
C GLU A 352 21.27 12.13 -40.47
N ASP A 353 22.54 12.51 -40.35
CA ASP A 353 22.95 13.92 -40.20
C ASP A 353 23.35 14.49 -41.57
N GLY A 354 22.36 14.96 -42.32
CA GLY A 354 22.59 15.52 -43.66
C GLY A 354 23.02 14.46 -44.69
N ALA A 355 24.06 14.73 -45.48
CA ALA A 355 24.49 13.87 -46.60
C ALA A 355 25.42 12.71 -46.20
N GLU A 356 25.76 12.55 -44.92
CA GLU A 356 26.64 11.48 -44.43
C GLU A 356 25.88 10.55 -43.46
N LYS A 357 25.90 9.25 -43.76
CA LYS A 357 25.37 8.20 -42.87
C LYS A 357 26.38 7.90 -41.78
N LYS A 358 26.01 8.11 -40.51
CA LYS A 358 26.82 7.69 -39.35
C LYS A 358 26.16 6.51 -38.64
N THR A 359 26.96 5.54 -38.20
CA THR A 359 26.52 4.41 -37.39
C THR A 359 26.81 4.68 -35.91
N LYS A 360 25.76 4.73 -35.07
CA LYS A 360 25.85 4.84 -33.61
C LYS A 360 25.55 3.47 -32.99
N ARG A 361 26.28 3.08 -31.93
CA ARG A 361 26.02 1.85 -31.18
C ARG A 361 25.16 2.17 -29.96
N VAL A 362 23.97 1.61 -29.87
CA VAL A 362 22.99 1.89 -28.81
C VAL A 362 22.61 0.59 -28.09
N PRO A 363 22.46 0.57 -26.75
CA PRO A 363 21.93 -0.59 -26.04
C PRO A 363 20.49 -0.88 -26.51
N PRO A 364 20.05 -2.15 -26.60
CA PRO A 364 18.66 -2.46 -26.85
C PRO A 364 17.78 -1.85 -25.75
N PRO A 365 16.58 -1.33 -26.06
CA PRO A 365 15.69 -0.83 -25.04
C PRO A 365 15.40 -1.94 -24.03
N LYS A 366 15.56 -1.63 -22.74
CA LYS A 366 15.33 -2.59 -21.64
C LYS A 366 13.89 -3.14 -21.65
N ILE A 367 12.92 -2.43 -22.26
CA ILE A 367 11.51 -2.84 -22.39
C ILE A 367 11.06 -2.79 -23.84
N THR A 368 10.35 -3.81 -24.30
CA THR A 368 9.79 -3.90 -25.65
C THR A 368 8.55 -3.01 -25.82
N PRO A 369 8.30 -2.43 -27.00
CA PRO A 369 7.07 -1.69 -27.27
C PRO A 369 5.80 -2.51 -27.02
N ARG A 370 5.84 -3.82 -27.32
CA ARG A 370 4.71 -4.73 -27.05
C ARG A 370 4.33 -4.76 -25.58
N LEU A 371 5.29 -4.93 -24.68
CA LEU A 371 5.06 -4.92 -23.24
C LEU A 371 4.69 -3.51 -22.74
N SER A 372 5.37 -2.48 -23.24
CA SER A 372 5.15 -1.09 -22.84
C SER A 372 3.71 -0.60 -23.08
N ARG A 373 3.09 -1.03 -24.20
CA ARG A 373 1.70 -0.67 -24.55
C ARG A 373 0.64 -1.15 -23.57
N LEU A 374 0.95 -2.12 -22.70
CA LEU A 374 0.02 -2.52 -21.62
C LEU A 374 -0.09 -1.45 -20.51
N GLY A 375 0.87 -0.53 -20.42
CA GLY A 375 0.84 0.63 -19.53
C GLY A 375 -0.11 1.72 -20.03
N VAL A 376 -1.42 1.52 -19.88
CA VAL A 376 -2.44 2.47 -20.38
C VAL A 376 -2.63 3.67 -19.45
N HIS A 377 -3.02 3.42 -18.20
CA HIS A 377 -3.25 4.47 -17.18
C HIS A 377 -2.14 4.53 -16.11
N THR A 378 -1.15 3.64 -16.21
CA THR A 378 -0.11 3.45 -15.19
C THR A 378 1.27 3.32 -15.84
N ARG A 379 1.70 4.35 -16.57
CA ARG A 379 3.01 4.36 -17.24
C ARG A 379 4.13 4.62 -16.25
N GLY A 380 5.03 3.67 -16.06
CA GLY A 380 6.24 3.87 -15.27
C GLY A 380 7.18 4.83 -15.99
N VAL A 381 7.52 5.94 -15.34
CA VAL A 381 8.45 6.94 -15.89
C VAL A 381 9.55 7.20 -14.87
N THR A 382 10.78 7.39 -15.35
CA THR A 382 11.91 7.75 -14.50
C THR A 382 11.70 9.17 -13.97
N PHE A 383 11.74 9.32 -12.64
CA PHE A 383 11.65 10.63 -12.02
C PHE A 383 12.95 11.42 -12.24
N ARG A 384 12.85 12.60 -12.86
CA ARG A 384 13.96 13.55 -13.03
C ARG A 384 13.75 14.77 -12.13
N SER A 385 12.59 15.41 -12.25
CA SER A 385 12.11 16.48 -11.36
C SER A 385 10.58 16.63 -11.50
N LEU A 386 9.96 17.47 -10.66
CA LEU A 386 8.53 17.75 -10.74
C LEU A 386 8.18 18.74 -11.87
N GLU A 387 9.18 19.44 -12.41
CA GLU A 387 9.06 20.39 -13.53
C GLU A 387 9.33 19.74 -14.89
N ALA A 388 9.73 18.46 -14.89
CA ALA A 388 10.00 17.71 -16.12
C ALA A 388 8.71 17.55 -16.94
N ARG A 389 8.82 17.53 -18.28
CA ARG A 389 7.67 17.38 -19.18
C ARG A 389 6.86 16.13 -18.84
N GLU A 390 7.54 15.06 -18.47
CA GLU A 390 6.95 13.79 -18.08
C GLU A 390 5.99 13.90 -16.90
N ALA A 391 6.26 14.82 -15.97
CA ALA A 391 5.43 15.06 -14.78
C ALA A 391 4.06 15.69 -15.12
N SER A 392 3.83 16.05 -16.39
CA SER A 392 2.53 16.55 -16.88
C SER A 392 1.70 15.48 -17.61
N MET A 393 2.26 14.29 -17.87
CA MET A 393 1.55 13.24 -18.61
C MET A 393 0.42 12.63 -17.74
N PRO A 394 -0.85 12.63 -18.14
CA PRO A 394 -1.95 12.23 -17.24
C PRO A 394 -1.85 10.82 -16.63
N ASN A 395 -1.19 9.89 -17.31
CA ASN A 395 -1.05 8.49 -16.94
C ASN A 395 0.34 8.12 -16.41
N HIS A 396 1.24 9.08 -16.17
CA HIS A 396 2.54 8.76 -15.61
C HIS A 396 2.45 8.34 -14.14
N VAL A 397 3.39 7.48 -13.74
CA VAL A 397 3.58 7.03 -12.38
C VAL A 397 5.07 7.11 -12.05
N PHE A 398 5.43 8.04 -11.16
CA PHE A 398 6.77 8.05 -10.57
C PHE A 398 6.87 7.01 -9.45
N SER A 399 8.00 6.30 -9.39
CA SER A 399 8.31 5.36 -8.30
C SER A 399 9.59 5.82 -7.61
N LEU A 400 9.51 6.13 -6.33
CA LEU A 400 10.64 6.63 -5.53
C LEU A 400 10.83 5.76 -4.28
N SER A 401 12.07 5.44 -3.92
CA SER A 401 12.34 4.87 -2.59
C SER A 401 11.87 5.83 -1.50
N GLU A 402 11.58 5.33 -0.30
CA GLU A 402 11.17 6.16 0.85
C GLU A 402 12.15 7.34 1.06
N ARG A 403 13.45 7.11 0.85
CA ARG A 403 14.52 8.08 1.08
C ARG A 403 14.47 9.19 0.03
N ALA A 404 14.30 8.82 -1.24
CA ALA A 404 14.16 9.77 -2.33
C ALA A 404 12.85 10.57 -2.23
N ALA A 405 11.72 9.89 -1.96
CA ALA A 405 10.43 10.53 -1.77
C ALA A 405 10.46 11.53 -0.59
N PHE A 406 11.10 11.14 0.51
CA PHE A 406 11.29 12.01 1.66
C PHE A 406 12.17 13.22 1.32
N ALA A 407 13.28 13.03 0.61
CA ALA A 407 14.13 14.14 0.18
C ALA A 407 13.37 15.14 -0.71
N VAL A 408 12.55 14.66 -1.65
CA VAL A 408 11.69 15.51 -2.49
C VAL A 408 10.65 16.23 -1.65
N GLN A 409 9.97 15.54 -0.73
CA GLN A 409 8.98 16.14 0.16
C GLN A 409 9.58 17.26 1.02
N ARG A 410 10.82 17.08 1.50
CA ARG A 410 11.51 18.05 2.36
C ARG A 410 12.01 19.27 1.59
N LYS A 411 12.42 19.09 0.34
CA LYS A 411 12.91 20.17 -0.54
C LYS A 411 11.77 20.94 -1.21
N MET A 412 10.72 20.24 -1.64
CA MET A 412 9.63 20.78 -2.46
C MET A 412 8.25 20.25 -2.01
N PRO A 413 7.85 20.40 -0.74
CA PRO A 413 6.62 19.83 -0.19
C PRO A 413 5.37 20.28 -0.94
N ARG A 414 5.29 21.57 -1.30
CA ARG A 414 4.14 22.15 -2.01
C ARG A 414 3.98 21.59 -3.41
N ALA A 415 5.07 21.52 -4.17
CA ALA A 415 5.06 20.98 -5.52
C ALA A 415 4.74 19.48 -5.53
N LEU A 416 5.34 18.71 -4.60
CA LEU A 416 5.07 17.28 -4.45
C LEU A 416 3.59 17.03 -4.10
N PHE A 417 3.06 17.80 -3.14
CA PHE A 417 1.66 17.71 -2.75
C PHE A 417 0.73 18.04 -3.90
N ALA A 418 0.98 19.15 -4.61
CA ALA A 418 0.19 19.57 -5.77
C ALA A 418 0.20 18.50 -6.86
N HIS A 419 1.37 17.98 -7.22
CA HIS A 419 1.53 16.88 -8.16
C HIS A 419 0.67 15.67 -7.79
N ASN A 420 0.72 15.24 -6.53
CA ASN A 420 -0.01 14.07 -6.06
C ASN A 420 -1.53 14.27 -5.96
N ARG A 421 -2.08 15.46 -6.22
CA ARG A 421 -3.53 15.65 -6.36
C ARG A 421 -4.04 15.16 -7.71
N ASP A 422 -3.20 15.23 -8.72
CA ASP A 422 -3.57 14.99 -10.12
C ASP A 422 -2.96 13.71 -10.67
N PHE A 423 -1.74 13.36 -10.27
CA PHE A 423 -0.97 12.25 -10.81
C PHE A 423 -0.64 11.20 -9.76
N LEU A 424 -0.37 9.96 -10.19
CA LEU A 424 -0.02 8.87 -9.30
C LEU A 424 1.48 8.88 -8.96
N MET A 425 1.78 8.68 -7.68
CA MET A 425 3.13 8.38 -7.22
C MET A 425 3.13 7.10 -6.39
N ARG A 426 4.17 6.31 -6.59
CA ARG A 426 4.52 5.14 -5.79
C ARG A 426 5.73 5.42 -4.93
N THR A 427 5.64 5.05 -3.66
CA THR A 427 6.79 4.97 -2.75
C THR A 427 6.97 3.55 -2.21
N TYR A 428 8.20 3.15 -1.94
CA TYR A 428 8.55 1.80 -1.50
C TYR A 428 9.76 1.80 -0.56
N PRO A 429 9.96 0.73 0.23
CA PRO A 429 11.06 0.63 1.19
C PRO A 429 12.44 0.74 0.53
N HIS A 430 13.39 1.43 1.16
CA HIS A 430 14.77 1.53 0.68
C HIS A 430 15.49 0.18 0.72
N GLY A 431 16.41 -0.07 -0.22
CA GLY A 431 17.11 -1.37 -0.36
C GLY A 431 17.90 -1.81 0.88
N MET A 432 18.30 -0.87 1.73
CA MET A 432 18.95 -1.17 3.03
C MET A 432 18.03 -1.83 4.07
N ARG A 433 16.71 -1.91 3.85
CA ARG A 433 15.76 -2.62 4.72
C ARG A 433 15.77 -4.12 4.45
N LEU A 434 16.95 -4.73 4.64
CA LEU A 434 17.22 -6.15 4.35
C LEU A 434 16.34 -7.10 5.18
N ASP A 435 15.92 -6.66 6.36
CA ASP A 435 15.00 -7.37 7.26
C ASP A 435 13.53 -7.27 6.84
N SER A 436 13.23 -6.56 5.74
CA SER A 436 11.86 -6.24 5.28
C SER A 436 11.05 -5.40 6.25
N SER A 437 11.68 -4.63 7.15
CA SER A 437 10.99 -3.62 7.94
C SER A 437 10.28 -2.59 7.05
N ASN A 438 9.25 -1.94 7.59
CA ASN A 438 8.52 -0.87 6.94
C ASN A 438 8.92 0.50 7.48
N PHE A 439 8.69 1.51 6.65
CA PHE A 439 8.75 2.91 7.01
C PHE A 439 7.40 3.39 7.55
N ASP A 440 7.35 4.63 8.04
CA ASP A 440 6.09 5.25 8.46
C ASP A 440 5.28 5.72 7.24
N PRO A 441 4.14 5.08 6.92
CA PRO A 441 3.37 5.44 5.74
C PRO A 441 2.63 6.79 5.89
N VAL A 442 2.40 7.27 7.12
CA VAL A 442 1.66 8.52 7.40
C VAL A 442 2.35 9.71 6.77
N LEU A 443 3.68 9.72 6.79
CA LEU A 443 4.54 10.70 6.14
C LEU A 443 4.18 10.94 4.67
N PHE A 444 3.99 9.86 3.92
CA PHE A 444 3.76 9.91 2.48
C PHE A 444 2.28 10.08 2.15
N TRP A 445 1.36 9.52 2.95
CA TRP A 445 -0.07 9.83 2.81
C TRP A 445 -0.34 11.32 3.05
N ARG A 446 0.34 11.94 4.02
CA ARG A 446 0.25 13.37 4.29
C ARG A 446 0.80 14.24 3.15
N ALA A 447 1.77 13.73 2.39
CA ALA A 447 2.23 14.31 1.12
C ALA A 447 1.35 13.98 -0.09
N GLY A 448 0.23 13.26 0.12
CA GLY A 448 -0.73 12.89 -0.93
C GLY A 448 -0.32 11.68 -1.77
N VAL A 449 0.77 10.97 -1.46
CA VAL A 449 1.19 9.80 -2.23
C VAL A 449 0.15 8.68 -2.13
N GLN A 450 -0.26 8.13 -3.27
CA GLN A 450 -1.37 7.17 -3.37
C GLN A 450 -0.93 5.74 -3.13
N VAL A 451 0.18 5.34 -3.75
CA VAL A 451 0.68 3.96 -3.78
C VAL A 451 1.85 3.86 -2.80
N VAL A 452 1.54 3.78 -1.51
CA VAL A 452 2.55 3.62 -0.44
C VAL A 452 2.75 2.12 -0.22
N ALA A 453 3.71 1.54 -0.93
CA ALA A 453 3.95 0.10 -0.92
C ALA A 453 4.75 -0.31 0.31
N LEU A 454 4.29 -1.33 1.01
CA LEU A 454 4.90 -1.87 2.23
C LEU A 454 5.25 -3.36 2.06
N ASN A 455 6.12 -3.88 2.92
CA ASN A 455 6.42 -5.30 3.06
C ASN A 455 5.32 -5.98 3.92
N TRP A 456 4.38 -6.67 3.26
CA TRP A 456 3.18 -7.25 3.88
C TRP A 456 3.41 -8.49 4.75
N GLN A 457 4.60 -9.07 4.63
CA GLN A 457 5.10 -10.17 5.44
C GLN A 457 5.64 -9.71 6.81
N SER A 458 5.84 -8.39 7.00
CA SER A 458 6.41 -7.81 8.22
C SER A 458 5.33 -7.14 9.08
N TRP A 459 5.00 -7.75 10.21
CA TRP A 459 4.04 -7.19 11.18
C TRP A 459 4.70 -6.19 12.12
N ASP A 460 4.97 -5.00 11.60
CA ASP A 460 5.47 -3.85 12.36
C ASP A 460 4.44 -2.71 12.39
N VAL A 461 4.83 -1.57 12.96
CA VAL A 461 3.93 -0.40 13.07
C VAL A 461 3.46 0.09 11.69
N GLY A 462 4.28 -0.05 10.64
CA GLY A 462 3.87 0.32 9.28
C GLY A 462 2.68 -0.51 8.80
N MET A 463 2.69 -1.83 9.01
CA MET A 463 1.54 -2.69 8.68
C MET A 463 0.34 -2.49 9.60
N VAL A 464 0.55 -2.15 10.88
CA VAL A 464 -0.52 -1.76 11.82
C VAL A 464 -1.25 -0.51 11.31
N LEU A 465 -0.50 0.50 10.85
CA LEU A 465 -1.05 1.72 10.28
C LEU A 465 -1.74 1.48 8.93
N ASN A 466 -1.18 0.59 8.10
CA ASN A 466 -1.83 0.19 6.84
C ASN A 466 -3.20 -0.47 7.08
N GLU A 467 -3.32 -1.36 8.07
CA GLU A 467 -4.64 -1.86 8.47
C GLU A 467 -5.55 -0.71 8.93
N GLY A 468 -5.07 0.19 9.78
CA GLY A 468 -5.87 1.34 10.25
C GLY A 468 -6.38 2.23 9.12
N MET A 469 -5.56 2.46 8.09
CA MET A 469 -5.89 3.29 6.93
C MET A 469 -7.04 2.72 6.10
N PHE A 470 -6.98 1.41 5.84
CA PHE A 470 -7.82 0.75 4.86
C PHE A 470 -8.90 -0.16 5.49
N ALA A 471 -8.94 -0.33 6.82
CA ALA A 471 -9.91 -1.17 7.52
C ALA A 471 -11.36 -0.89 7.08
N GLY A 472 -12.09 -1.92 6.62
CA GLY A 472 -13.47 -1.76 6.16
C GLY A 472 -13.64 -1.02 4.82
N SER A 473 -12.57 -0.77 4.07
CA SER A 473 -12.60 -0.33 2.67
C SER A 473 -12.32 -1.50 1.73
N ASP A 474 -12.62 -1.34 0.44
CA ASP A 474 -12.32 -2.34 -0.60
C ASP A 474 -10.90 -2.14 -1.19
N GLY A 475 -9.98 -1.58 -0.40
CA GLY A 475 -8.58 -1.31 -0.74
C GLY A 475 -8.32 0.05 -1.42
N TYR A 476 -9.36 0.86 -1.61
CA TYR A 476 -9.29 2.25 -2.05
C TYR A 476 -9.96 3.14 -1.01
N VAL A 477 -9.25 4.18 -0.55
CA VAL A 477 -9.76 5.17 0.40
C VAL A 477 -9.70 6.55 -0.24
N LEU A 478 -10.84 7.23 -0.35
CA LEU A 478 -10.90 8.56 -0.93
C LEU A 478 -10.08 9.54 -0.09
N LYS A 479 -9.24 10.34 -0.74
CA LYS A 479 -8.46 11.37 -0.09
C LYS A 479 -9.36 12.45 0.53
N PRO A 480 -8.95 13.08 1.65
CA PRO A 480 -9.71 14.16 2.27
C PRO A 480 -9.95 15.36 1.34
N ARG A 481 -10.83 16.28 1.74
CA ARG A 481 -10.94 17.59 1.08
C ARG A 481 -9.58 18.31 1.13
N GLY A 482 -9.20 19.01 0.06
CA GLY A 482 -7.88 19.66 -0.09
C GLY A 482 -6.81 18.75 -0.72
N TYR A 483 -6.92 17.43 -0.56
CA TYR A 483 -5.99 16.44 -1.13
C TYR A 483 -6.40 15.94 -2.53
N ARG A 484 -7.55 16.37 -3.03
CA ARG A 484 -8.13 15.96 -4.32
C ARG A 484 -7.96 17.07 -5.36
N ARG A 485 -7.97 16.71 -6.64
CA ARG A 485 -8.15 17.67 -7.73
C ARG A 485 -9.42 18.50 -7.51
N ARG A 486 -9.41 19.80 -7.79
CA ARG A 486 -10.65 20.61 -7.79
C ARG A 486 -11.57 20.09 -8.88
N ALA A 487 -12.85 19.85 -8.56
CA ALA A 487 -13.83 19.44 -9.55
C ALA A 487 -14.02 20.58 -10.57
N THR A 488 -13.71 20.33 -11.83
CA THR A 488 -13.99 21.27 -12.93
C THR A 488 -15.50 21.27 -13.17
N GLY A 489 -16.26 22.18 -12.52
CA GLY A 489 -17.69 22.38 -12.85
C GLY A 489 -18.66 22.68 -11.70
N GLY A 490 -18.25 23.31 -10.60
CA GLY A 490 -19.16 23.62 -9.49
C GLY A 490 -19.34 25.12 -9.19
N GLY A 491 -20.23 25.82 -9.91
CA GLY A 491 -20.86 27.07 -9.44
C GLY A 491 -20.11 28.39 -9.72
N GLU A 492 -20.89 29.45 -9.94
CA GLU A 492 -20.55 30.75 -10.56
C GLU A 492 -19.63 31.72 -9.77
N ASP A 493 -18.82 31.25 -8.81
CA ASP A 493 -17.94 32.13 -8.01
C ASP A 493 -16.42 31.93 -8.24
N ASP A 494 -16.00 30.97 -9.08
CA ASP A 494 -14.59 30.64 -9.29
C ASP A 494 -14.08 31.04 -10.69
N ASP A 495 -14.06 32.36 -10.97
CA ASP A 495 -13.29 32.96 -12.07
C ASP A 495 -11.89 33.38 -11.54
N ASP A 496 -10.90 32.48 -11.54
CA ASP A 496 -9.48 32.86 -11.64
C ASP A 496 -8.55 31.65 -11.94
N ASP A 497 -8.75 31.01 -13.10
CA ASP A 497 -7.78 30.07 -13.66
C ASP A 497 -6.58 30.86 -14.24
N ASN A 498 -5.39 30.71 -13.65
CA ASN A 498 -4.05 30.64 -14.31
C ASN A 498 -2.83 31.08 -13.44
N ASN A 499 -2.89 31.09 -12.10
CA ASN A 499 -1.71 31.43 -11.30
C ASN A 499 -1.24 30.27 -10.41
N ASP A 500 0.03 29.86 -10.57
CA ASP A 500 0.77 28.91 -9.72
C ASP A 500 0.79 29.31 -8.22
N ASP A 501 0.38 30.55 -7.90
CA ASP A 501 0.21 31.08 -6.55
C ASP A 501 -0.95 30.44 -5.76
N ASP A 502 -1.81 29.63 -6.37
CA ASP A 502 -3.02 29.10 -5.73
C ASP A 502 -2.78 27.91 -4.77
N VAL A 503 -1.57 27.33 -4.78
CA VAL A 503 -1.14 26.34 -3.76
C VAL A 503 -1.07 26.97 -2.37
N ALA A 504 -0.79 28.28 -2.28
CA ALA A 504 -0.78 29.03 -1.02
C ALA A 504 -2.18 29.22 -0.43
N ARG A 505 -3.25 28.96 -1.20
CA ARG A 505 -4.66 29.05 -0.78
C ARG A 505 -5.34 27.69 -0.63
N LEU A 506 -4.59 26.59 -0.68
CA LEU A 506 -5.15 25.26 -0.45
C LEU A 506 -5.53 25.12 1.03
N ASP A 507 -6.81 25.37 1.30
CA ASP A 507 -7.42 25.11 2.60
C ASP A 507 -7.52 23.59 2.79
N ILE A 508 -6.47 23.00 3.38
CA ILE A 508 -6.49 21.63 3.90
C ILE A 508 -7.14 21.70 5.27
N PRO A 509 -8.36 21.18 5.46
CA PRO A 509 -9.00 21.21 6.76
C PRO A 509 -8.14 20.42 7.75
N SER A 510 -7.56 21.13 8.72
CA SER A 510 -6.75 20.54 9.79
C SER A 510 -7.20 21.09 11.13
N LYS A 511 -6.89 20.35 12.19
CA LYS A 511 -7.32 20.64 13.55
C LYS A 511 -6.12 20.75 14.47
N THR A 512 -6.26 21.60 15.47
CA THR A 512 -5.42 21.56 16.65
C THR A 512 -6.18 20.82 17.75
N LEU A 513 -5.61 19.74 18.25
CA LEU A 513 -6.15 18.97 19.36
C LEU A 513 -5.44 19.41 20.64
N ASP A 514 -6.16 20.14 21.50
CA ASP A 514 -5.65 20.57 22.80
C ASP A 514 -5.27 19.36 23.67
N ARG A 515 -6.08 18.29 23.59
CA ARG A 515 -5.87 17.06 24.35
C ARG A 515 -6.45 15.85 23.62
N VAL A 516 -5.63 14.81 23.46
CA VAL A 516 -6.06 13.44 23.15
C VAL A 516 -5.69 12.58 24.36
N ALA A 517 -6.68 11.98 25.01
CA ALA A 517 -6.48 11.17 26.21
C ALA A 517 -7.04 9.76 26.03
N VAL A 518 -6.25 8.78 26.46
CA VAL A 518 -6.58 7.37 26.40
C VAL A 518 -6.30 6.74 27.76
N THR A 519 -7.34 6.17 28.38
CA THR A 519 -7.22 5.35 29.59
C THR A 519 -7.50 3.90 29.20
N VAL A 520 -6.53 3.02 29.38
CA VAL A 520 -6.73 1.57 29.21
C VAL A 520 -7.11 1.00 30.56
N LEU A 521 -8.34 0.50 30.68
CA LEU A 521 -8.92 0.11 31.98
C LEU A 521 -8.59 -1.34 32.34
N ALA A 522 -8.87 -2.24 31.40
CA ALA A 522 -8.64 -3.66 31.56
C ALA A 522 -8.52 -4.31 30.19
N ALA A 523 -7.95 -5.51 30.15
CA ALA A 523 -7.99 -6.36 28.99
C ALA A 523 -8.51 -7.75 29.36
N GLN A 524 -8.93 -8.48 28.34
CA GLN A 524 -9.38 -9.86 28.46
C GLN A 524 -8.94 -10.67 27.24
N ASN A 525 -8.63 -11.95 27.46
CA ASN A 525 -8.31 -12.92 26.40
C ASN A 525 -7.19 -12.48 25.44
N ILE A 526 -6.21 -11.70 25.92
CA ILE A 526 -5.05 -11.33 25.11
C ILE A 526 -4.36 -12.61 24.62
N PRO A 527 -4.09 -12.76 23.31
CA PRO A 527 -3.43 -13.94 22.79
C PRO A 527 -2.01 -14.06 23.35
N LEU A 528 -1.63 -15.28 23.72
CA LEU A 528 -0.25 -15.61 24.09
C LEU A 528 0.63 -15.65 22.84
N LEU A 529 1.94 -15.49 23.02
CA LEU A 529 2.91 -15.57 21.94
C LEU A 529 2.91 -16.95 21.28
N ASN A 530 2.75 -18.02 22.07
CA ASN A 530 2.56 -19.38 21.60
C ASN A 530 1.44 -20.08 22.39
N ARG A 531 0.72 -21.01 21.74
CA ARG A 531 -0.41 -21.74 22.36
C ARG A 531 -0.07 -22.49 23.64
N GLY A 532 1.20 -22.84 23.85
CA GLY A 532 1.67 -23.60 25.02
C GLY A 532 2.32 -22.76 26.11
N ASP A 533 2.40 -21.44 25.95
CA ASP A 533 3.03 -20.57 26.95
C ASP A 533 2.22 -20.54 28.25
N ASP A 534 2.91 -20.42 29.38
CA ASP A 534 2.27 -20.31 30.69
C ASP A 534 1.66 -18.90 30.85
N PRO A 535 0.31 -18.77 30.94
CA PRO A 535 -0.33 -17.47 31.12
C PRO A 535 0.18 -16.73 32.37
N ALA A 536 0.62 -17.42 33.41
CA ALA A 536 1.08 -16.79 34.65
C ALA A 536 2.40 -16.01 34.49
N ARG A 537 3.16 -16.29 33.42
CA ARG A 537 4.40 -15.61 33.04
C ARG A 537 4.19 -14.49 32.02
N PHE A 538 2.98 -14.40 31.46
CA PHE A 538 2.63 -13.34 30.54
C PHE A 538 2.46 -12.03 31.30
N ALA A 539 3.28 -11.03 30.94
CA ALA A 539 3.36 -9.73 31.61
C ALA A 539 3.05 -8.63 30.59
N PRO A 540 1.77 -8.48 30.20
CA PRO A 540 1.39 -7.55 29.14
C PRO A 540 1.40 -6.10 29.59
N TYR A 541 1.73 -5.18 28.68
CA TYR A 541 1.45 -3.76 28.81
C TYR A 541 1.04 -3.19 27.45
N VAL A 542 0.26 -2.10 27.43
CA VAL A 542 -0.28 -1.53 26.20
C VAL A 542 0.48 -0.26 25.86
N LYS A 543 1.13 -0.23 24.70
CA LYS A 543 1.66 0.99 24.09
C LYS A 543 0.55 1.66 23.27
N VAL A 544 0.30 2.93 23.55
CA VAL A 544 -0.62 3.77 22.76
C VAL A 544 0.23 4.78 21.99
N GLY A 545 0.08 4.78 20.67
CA GLY A 545 0.74 5.73 19.78
C GLY A 545 -0.28 6.58 19.05
N LEU A 546 -0.06 7.90 19.00
CA LEU A 546 -0.78 8.81 18.12
C LEU A 546 0.12 9.15 16.95
N HIS A 547 -0.25 8.68 15.76
CA HIS A 547 0.52 8.83 14.53
C HIS A 547 -0.15 9.89 13.68
N THR A 548 0.55 10.99 13.47
CA THR A 548 0.13 12.13 12.65
C THR A 548 1.40 12.85 12.21
N GLU A 549 1.34 13.56 11.08
CA GLU A 549 2.41 14.45 10.67
C GLU A 549 1.95 15.91 10.70
N PRO A 550 2.83 16.84 11.07
CA PRO A 550 2.59 18.28 10.93
C PRO A 550 2.18 18.65 9.50
N ASP A 551 1.73 19.89 9.29
CA ASP A 551 1.33 20.37 7.97
C ASP A 551 2.39 20.04 6.91
N ALA A 552 2.01 19.18 5.96
CA ALA A 552 2.87 18.73 4.88
C ALA A 552 3.38 19.89 4.04
N LEU A 553 2.64 21.01 3.95
CA LEU A 553 3.03 22.21 3.21
C LEU A 553 3.99 23.12 3.99
N ALA A 554 4.01 23.01 5.32
CA ALA A 554 4.92 23.72 6.21
C ALA A 554 6.22 22.95 6.47
N ALA A 555 6.28 21.68 6.06
CA ALA A 555 7.35 20.72 6.31
C ALA A 555 8.67 20.96 5.53
N MET A 556 8.99 22.23 5.24
CA MET A 556 10.22 22.67 4.58
C MET A 556 11.42 22.51 5.50
N VAL A 557 12.58 22.18 4.93
CA VAL A 557 13.87 22.30 5.61
C VAL A 557 14.69 23.36 4.87
N GLY A 558 15.43 24.20 5.60
CA GLY A 558 16.39 25.10 4.98
C GLY A 558 17.40 24.30 4.14
N GLU A 559 17.97 24.89 3.09
CA GLU A 559 18.86 24.21 2.13
C GLU A 559 20.03 23.45 2.79
N ASP A 560 20.42 23.84 4.02
CA ASP A 560 21.54 23.28 4.79
C ASP A 560 21.16 22.17 5.79
N ALA A 561 19.87 21.89 6.00
CA ALA A 561 19.41 20.94 7.00
C ALA A 561 19.17 19.55 6.40
N SER A 562 19.81 18.53 6.97
CA SER A 562 19.69 17.17 6.44
C SER A 562 18.31 16.59 6.71
N ALA A 563 17.84 15.72 5.82
CA ALA A 563 16.54 15.07 5.95
C ALA A 563 16.39 14.34 7.31
N GLU A 564 17.50 13.82 7.85
CA GLU A 564 17.61 13.15 9.15
C GLU A 564 17.45 14.09 10.37
N GLN A 565 17.60 15.42 10.18
CA GLN A 565 17.50 16.41 11.27
C GLN A 565 16.06 16.85 11.56
N VAL A 566 15.10 16.56 10.67
CA VAL A 566 13.68 16.86 10.92
C VAL A 566 13.07 15.76 11.78
N LYS A 567 13.08 15.98 13.09
CA LYS A 567 12.55 15.02 14.06
C LYS A 567 11.02 14.94 13.94
N GLN A 568 10.51 13.80 13.49
CA GLN A 568 9.08 13.47 13.59
C GLN A 568 8.61 13.61 15.04
N VAL A 569 7.44 14.23 15.24
CA VAL A 569 6.85 14.32 16.58
C VAL A 569 6.20 12.99 16.92
N GLY A 570 6.95 12.13 17.60
CA GLY A 570 6.44 10.83 18.06
C GLY A 570 5.62 10.96 19.33
N TYR A 571 4.28 10.93 19.22
CA TYR A 571 3.38 10.87 20.36
C TYR A 571 3.16 9.41 20.79
N ARG A 572 3.67 9.05 21.97
CA ARG A 572 3.53 7.70 22.53
C ARG A 572 3.45 7.71 24.04
N GLY A 573 2.65 6.81 24.57
CA GLY A 573 2.59 6.49 26.00
C GLY A 573 2.31 5.01 26.20
N GLN A 574 2.31 4.56 27.45
CA GLN A 574 2.06 3.17 27.76
C GLN A 574 1.45 3.00 29.14
N THR A 575 0.77 1.88 29.36
CA THR A 575 0.25 1.47 30.67
C THR A 575 1.37 0.92 31.56
N GLY A 576 1.07 0.76 32.84
CA GLY A 576 1.79 -0.18 33.70
C GLY A 576 1.70 -1.63 33.17
N LYS A 577 2.56 -2.50 33.72
CA LYS A 577 2.57 -3.94 33.41
C LYS A 577 1.46 -4.66 34.16
N GLY A 578 0.67 -5.44 33.45
CA GLY A 578 -0.33 -6.36 33.98
C GLY A 578 0.22 -7.78 34.16
N ARG A 579 -0.67 -8.72 34.47
CA ARG A 579 -0.35 -10.14 34.60
C ARG A 579 -1.44 -11.01 33.99
N GLY A 580 -1.04 -12.05 33.26
CA GLY A 580 -1.96 -12.97 32.62
C GLY A 580 -2.65 -12.37 31.40
N THR A 581 -3.56 -13.14 30.79
CA THR A 581 -4.26 -12.75 29.55
C THR A 581 -5.43 -11.79 29.78
N SER A 582 -5.80 -11.56 31.04
CA SER A 582 -6.91 -10.67 31.43
C SER A 582 -6.50 -9.67 32.52
N PRO A 583 -5.47 -8.83 32.28
CA PRO A 583 -4.99 -7.87 33.27
C PRO A 583 -6.02 -6.77 33.55
N ASP A 584 -6.09 -6.33 34.81
CA ASP A 584 -6.70 -5.06 35.19
C ASP A 584 -5.58 -4.01 35.26
N PHE A 585 -5.67 -2.96 34.45
CA PHE A 585 -4.70 -1.88 34.41
C PHE A 585 -5.10 -0.72 35.34
N GLY A 586 -6.25 -0.81 36.01
CA GLY A 586 -6.79 0.26 36.84
C GLY A 586 -7.48 1.32 36.00
N GLY A 587 -7.51 2.56 36.46
CA GLY A 587 -8.10 3.68 35.70
C GLY A 587 -7.50 5.04 36.00
N ASP A 588 -6.40 5.05 36.74
CA ASP A 588 -5.73 6.28 37.20
C ASP A 588 -4.66 6.74 36.21
N ASP A 589 -4.08 5.82 35.45
CA ASP A 589 -3.07 6.11 34.43
C ASP A 589 -3.75 6.57 33.13
N VAL A 590 -3.68 7.87 32.86
CA VAL A 590 -4.15 8.48 31.61
C VAL A 590 -2.97 8.75 30.70
N ILE A 591 -3.00 8.19 29.48
CA ILE A 591 -2.03 8.50 28.43
C ILE A 591 -2.54 9.73 27.67
N GLU A 592 -1.81 10.84 27.77
CA GLU A 592 -2.24 12.12 27.20
C GLU A 592 -1.24 12.66 26.17
N PHE A 593 -1.79 13.20 25.09
CA PHE A 593 -1.07 13.97 24.08
C PHE A 593 -1.70 15.36 24.01
N LEU A 594 -0.90 16.40 24.20
CA LEU A 594 -1.37 17.78 24.34
C LEU A 594 -0.86 18.65 23.20
N GLY A 595 -1.67 19.62 22.77
CA GLY A 595 -1.29 20.63 21.77
C GLY A 595 -0.82 20.01 20.44
N VAL A 596 -1.58 19.06 19.92
CA VAL A 596 -1.26 18.38 18.66
C VAL A 596 -1.79 19.22 17.50
N GLU A 597 -0.90 19.87 16.76
CA GLU A 597 -1.26 20.79 15.67
C GLU A 597 -1.29 20.10 14.30
N GLY A 598 -2.03 20.69 13.35
CA GLY A 598 -2.03 20.28 11.94
C GLY A 598 -2.65 18.90 11.68
N VAL A 599 -3.50 18.41 12.59
CA VAL A 599 -4.09 17.07 12.51
C VAL A 599 -5.14 17.04 11.41
N VAL A 600 -4.96 16.14 10.44
CA VAL A 600 -6.01 15.76 9.49
C VAL A 600 -6.57 14.43 10.00
N PRO A 601 -7.79 14.38 10.58
CA PRO A 601 -8.29 13.19 11.27
C PRO A 601 -8.31 11.91 10.41
N GLU A 602 -8.57 12.04 9.11
CA GLU A 602 -8.56 10.95 8.14
C GLU A 602 -7.15 10.40 7.85
N LEU A 603 -6.11 11.12 8.27
CA LEU A 603 -4.69 10.76 8.13
C LEU A 603 -3.96 10.71 9.49
N ALA A 604 -4.72 10.61 10.57
CA ALA A 604 -4.20 10.47 11.93
C ALA A 604 -4.71 9.16 12.56
N PHE A 605 -3.87 8.51 13.36
CA PHE A 605 -4.14 7.15 13.82
C PHE A 605 -3.81 6.97 15.30
N LEU A 606 -4.65 6.23 16.02
CA LEU A 606 -4.33 5.67 17.32
C LEU A 606 -3.99 4.18 17.17
N SER A 607 -2.76 3.80 17.51
CA SER A 607 -2.37 2.39 17.61
C SER A 607 -2.38 1.93 19.05
N PHE A 608 -2.93 0.74 19.30
CA PHE A 608 -2.86 0.03 20.57
C PHE A 608 -2.02 -1.23 20.34
N VAL A 609 -0.81 -1.28 20.90
CA VAL A 609 0.09 -2.42 20.74
C VAL A 609 0.31 -3.06 22.10
N VAL A 610 -0.18 -4.28 22.27
CA VAL A 610 0.02 -5.08 23.48
C VAL A 610 1.37 -5.76 23.38
N MET A 611 2.30 -5.32 24.23
CA MET A 611 3.64 -5.87 24.35
C MET A 611 3.67 -6.87 25.50
N ASN A 612 4.49 -7.91 25.38
CA ASN A 612 4.82 -8.83 26.45
C ASN A 612 6.26 -8.60 26.92
N ASP A 613 6.40 -8.30 28.20
CA ASP A 613 7.71 -8.17 28.87
C ASP A 613 8.35 -9.55 29.03
N VAL A 614 9.45 -9.78 28.31
CA VAL A 614 10.18 -11.05 28.29
C VAL A 614 11.67 -10.81 28.51
N VAL A 615 12.42 -11.88 28.80
CA VAL A 615 13.89 -11.77 28.88
C VAL A 615 14.44 -11.49 27.49
N GLY A 616 14.82 -10.24 27.23
CA GLY A 616 15.29 -9.76 25.92
C GLY A 616 14.50 -8.54 25.45
N PRO A 617 14.39 -8.30 24.13
CA PRO A 617 13.50 -7.27 23.60
C PRO A 617 12.04 -7.69 23.78
N ASP A 618 11.21 -6.75 24.22
CA ASP A 618 9.77 -6.96 24.36
C ASP A 618 9.15 -7.36 23.01
N VAL A 619 8.21 -8.30 23.07
CA VAL A 619 7.58 -8.87 21.88
C VAL A 619 6.13 -8.44 21.80
N MET A 620 5.68 -7.99 20.62
CA MET A 620 4.28 -7.72 20.36
C MET A 620 3.47 -9.02 20.44
N ALA A 621 2.41 -9.01 21.25
CA ALA A 621 1.49 -10.13 21.39
C ALA A 621 0.18 -9.90 20.61
N ALA A 622 -0.29 -8.66 20.58
CA ALA A 622 -1.55 -8.28 19.95
C ALA A 622 -1.55 -6.79 19.60
N TRP A 623 -2.43 -6.37 18.70
CA TRP A 623 -2.53 -4.96 18.33
C TRP A 623 -3.90 -4.59 17.76
N ALA A 624 -4.15 -3.29 17.68
CA ALA A 624 -5.25 -2.68 16.95
C ALA A 624 -4.85 -1.28 16.48
N CYS A 625 -5.50 -0.77 15.43
CA CYS A 625 -5.30 0.59 14.94
C CYS A 625 -6.65 1.21 14.57
N VAL A 626 -6.83 2.48 14.91
CA VAL A 626 -8.05 3.25 14.68
C VAL A 626 -7.68 4.57 14.02
N ARG A 627 -8.31 4.87 12.90
CA ARG A 627 -8.19 6.18 12.24
C ARG A 627 -9.04 7.21 13.00
N LEU A 628 -8.51 8.41 13.19
CA LEU A 628 -9.05 9.37 14.14
C LEU A 628 -10.43 9.91 13.73
N ASP A 629 -10.68 10.06 12.44
CA ASP A 629 -12.01 10.37 11.88
C ASP A 629 -13.09 9.30 12.18
N ARG A 630 -12.65 8.10 12.57
CA ARG A 630 -13.51 6.96 12.92
C ARG A 630 -13.40 6.55 14.38
N LEU A 631 -12.71 7.34 15.19
CA LEU A 631 -12.57 7.09 16.63
C LEU A 631 -13.86 7.48 17.35
N ARG A 632 -14.51 6.51 17.98
CA ARG A 632 -15.61 6.79 18.93
C ARG A 632 -15.05 7.12 20.31
N LEU A 633 -15.61 8.16 20.93
CA LEU A 633 -15.18 8.66 22.24
C LEU A 633 -15.86 7.93 23.40
N GLY A 634 -15.35 8.07 24.61
CA GLY A 634 -15.93 7.50 25.82
C GLY A 634 -15.50 6.07 26.10
N TYR A 635 -16.34 5.31 26.83
CA TYR A 635 -16.03 3.94 27.24
C TYR A 635 -16.32 2.96 26.10
N ARG A 636 -15.26 2.35 25.55
CA ARG A 636 -15.31 1.51 24.36
C ARG A 636 -14.50 0.23 24.52
N PHE A 637 -14.86 -0.78 23.72
CA PHE A 637 -14.02 -1.94 23.48
C PHE A 637 -13.15 -1.76 22.24
N VAL A 638 -11.88 -2.12 22.37
CA VAL A 638 -10.96 -2.33 21.25
C VAL A 638 -10.84 -3.83 21.03
N ARG A 639 -11.16 -4.31 19.83
CA ARG A 639 -10.87 -5.70 19.44
C ARG A 639 -9.42 -5.80 18.97
N LEU A 640 -8.71 -6.80 19.48
CA LEU A 640 -7.31 -7.03 19.17
C LEU A 640 -7.16 -8.09 18.08
N LEU A 641 -6.25 -7.82 17.16
CA LEU A 641 -5.63 -8.80 16.29
C LEU A 641 -4.43 -9.41 17.03
N ASP A 642 -4.08 -10.66 16.74
CA ASP A 642 -2.82 -11.22 17.23
C ASP A 642 -1.60 -10.62 16.48
N ARG A 643 -0.40 -10.96 16.92
CA ARG A 643 0.84 -10.43 16.34
C ARG A 643 1.04 -10.78 14.85
N GLU A 644 0.37 -11.81 14.34
CA GLU A 644 0.35 -12.17 12.92
C GLU A 644 -0.83 -11.56 12.15
N GLY A 645 -1.57 -10.66 12.80
CA GLY A 645 -2.69 -9.93 12.22
C GLY A 645 -3.97 -10.76 12.09
N MET A 646 -4.09 -11.91 12.75
CA MET A 646 -5.32 -12.70 12.72
C MET A 646 -6.35 -12.16 13.74
N PRO A 647 -7.66 -12.24 13.43
CA PRO A 647 -8.72 -12.00 14.39
C PRO A 647 -8.54 -12.84 15.66
N SER A 648 -8.51 -12.18 16.82
CA SER A 648 -8.39 -12.83 18.12
C SER A 648 -9.63 -12.60 18.98
N ARG A 649 -9.71 -13.28 20.13
CA ARG A 649 -10.73 -13.03 21.16
C ARG A 649 -10.31 -11.92 22.13
N GLY A 650 -9.11 -11.37 21.96
CA GLY A 650 -8.53 -10.36 22.83
C GLY A 650 -9.27 -9.04 22.69
N VAL A 651 -9.56 -8.42 23.83
CA VAL A 651 -10.21 -7.11 23.88
C VAL A 651 -9.57 -6.21 24.94
N LEU A 652 -9.59 -4.90 24.69
CA LEU A 652 -9.30 -3.88 25.69
C LEU A 652 -10.60 -3.13 26.01
N LEU A 653 -10.90 -2.91 27.28
CA LEU A 653 -11.85 -1.88 27.71
C LEU A 653 -11.05 -0.58 27.90
N ILE A 654 -11.42 0.47 27.18
CA ILE A 654 -10.75 1.77 27.23
C ILE A 654 -11.74 2.91 27.47
N LYS A 655 -11.22 4.07 27.84
CA LYS A 655 -11.90 5.37 27.75
C LYS A 655 -11.08 6.31 26.87
N THR A 656 -11.71 6.93 25.87
CA THR A 656 -11.08 7.91 24.97
C THR A 656 -11.73 9.28 25.11
N GLU A 657 -10.92 10.34 25.08
CA GLU A 657 -11.38 11.72 25.12
C GLU A 657 -10.55 12.55 24.14
N VAL A 658 -11.21 13.42 23.37
CA VAL A 658 -10.54 14.37 22.48
C VAL A 658 -11.14 15.75 22.72
N ALA A 659 -10.27 16.73 22.94
CA ALA A 659 -10.62 18.14 23.00
C ALA A 659 -9.94 18.88 21.85
N GLU A 660 -10.74 19.56 21.04
CA GLU A 660 -10.27 20.40 19.94
C GLU A 660 -10.11 21.84 20.44
N ALA A 661 -9.09 22.54 19.94
CA ALA A 661 -8.92 23.95 20.21
C ALA A 661 -10.12 24.74 19.68
N VAL A 662 -10.67 25.66 20.47
CA VAL A 662 -11.72 26.57 20.00
C VAL A 662 -11.10 27.49 18.96
N ALA A 663 -11.67 27.54 17.76
CA ALA A 663 -11.26 28.51 16.74
C ALA A 663 -11.37 29.93 17.33
N ALA A 664 -10.23 30.62 17.41
CA ALA A 664 -10.12 31.95 18.01
C ALA A 664 -10.80 33.03 17.15
#